data_AF-A0A3L6SCB4-F1
#
_entry.id   AF-A0A3L6SCB4-F1
#
_cell.length_a   1.000
_cell.length_b   1.000
_cell.length_c   1.000
_cell.angle_alpha   90.00
_cell.angle_beta   90.00
_cell.angle_gamma   90.00
#
_symmetry.space_group_name_H-M   'P 1'
#
loop_
_entity.id
_entity.type
_entity.pdbx_description
1 polymer ?
#
loop_
_entity_poly.entity_id
_entity_poly.type
_entity_poly.pdbx_seq_one_letter_code
_entity_poly.pdbx_strand_id
1 'polypeptide(L)'
;MASSPPPPPKLPIPGRRNILITSALPYVNNVPHLGNIIGCVLSADVFARYCRLRGYNAIYICGTDEYGTATETKAMEEKCSPKEICDKYHAIHSEVYKWFNIKFDKFGRTSSPEQTEVCHAIFHKLMENNWLTENTMQQLYCDTCQRFLADRLVEGTCPNKVCNAAARGDQCETCSTLLNPTELIDPKCKVCKNTPRVRDTDHLFLELPLLKDKLVNYINETSVAGMWSQNAIQATNAWLKEGLKPRCITRDLKWGVPVPHEKYKDKVFYVWFDAPIGYVSITASYTPDWEKWWKDPDNVELFQFMGKDNVPFHTEKCMYWKFSKSKGIGVFGNDAKDTNIPPEVWRYYLLMNRPEVSDTLFTWADLQAKLNSELLNNLGNFINRVLSFVAKPAGAGYDSIVPDAPNAESHPLTKAYAEKTSKWVEQYLDAMEKVKLKQGLKCAMAISSDGNAYLQESQFWKLYKEDSAACAIVLKTSLGLVYLLACLLEPFMPSFSEEVLRQLNLSPEENLSFSEEKGEIAKAKSPWDFVPAGHKIGKPAPLFKELKDEGVALHREKYAGSQAERSSKAAADAEASKVANQLKGTKLSDGGPKKEQKKQSGGSKSKTAEADITVAKLDIRVGLIRKAEKHPDADSLYVEEIDVGEDTPRTVVSGLVKFIPLEEMQNRKICVLCNLKPVAMRGIKSHAMVLAASNEDHTKVELVEPPESAAVGERVTFAGYSGEPEASLSGKSKTWEKLAAKLHSNGELVACYKDVPFTTSAGVCKVKTIANGEIR
;
A
#
# COMPACT_ATOMS: atom_id res chain seq x y z
N MET A 1 -5.81 -31.32 17.29
CA MET A 1 -6.91 -30.53 17.89
C MET A 1 -8.04 -30.57 16.88
N ALA A 2 -9.19 -31.18 17.21
CA ALA A 2 -10.32 -31.22 16.31
C ALA A 2 -10.85 -29.78 16.13
N SER A 3 -10.74 -29.24 14.93
CA SER A 3 -11.32 -27.93 14.59
C SER A 3 -12.84 -28.02 14.75
N SER A 4 -13.43 -27.08 15.48
CA SER A 4 -14.88 -26.87 15.53
C SER A 4 -15.46 -26.90 14.11
N PRO A 5 -16.63 -27.52 13.88
CA PRO A 5 -17.26 -27.51 12.57
C PRO A 5 -17.45 -26.06 12.10
N PRO A 6 -17.24 -25.76 10.81
CA PRO A 6 -17.45 -24.40 10.30
C PRO A 6 -18.89 -23.97 10.56
N PRO A 7 -19.13 -22.69 10.88
CA PRO A 7 -20.48 -22.18 11.10
C PRO A 7 -21.33 -22.39 9.83
N PRO A 8 -22.65 -22.60 9.99
CA PRO A 8 -23.53 -22.85 8.86
C PRO A 8 -23.52 -21.67 7.86
N PRO A 9 -23.78 -21.93 6.57
CA PRO A 9 -23.79 -20.89 5.56
C PRO A 9 -24.89 -19.86 5.83
N LYS A 10 -24.57 -18.57 5.67
CA LYS A 10 -25.55 -17.48 5.80
C LYS A 10 -26.36 -17.34 4.52
N LEU A 11 -27.67 -17.20 4.67
CA LEU A 11 -28.61 -16.89 3.59
C LEU A 11 -29.19 -15.49 3.77
N PRO A 12 -29.70 -14.84 2.71
CA PRO A 12 -30.44 -13.58 2.83
C PRO A 12 -31.65 -13.74 3.76
N ILE A 13 -31.91 -12.71 4.57
CA ILE A 13 -33.03 -12.66 5.50
C ILE A 13 -34.02 -11.60 5.00
N PRO A 14 -35.27 -11.96 4.68
CA PRO A 14 -36.28 -11.00 4.22
C PRO A 14 -36.50 -9.87 5.23
N GLY A 15 -36.66 -8.65 4.74
CA GLY A 15 -36.89 -7.46 5.57
C GLY A 15 -35.64 -6.96 6.32
N ARG A 16 -34.48 -7.61 6.16
CA ARG A 16 -33.18 -7.12 6.63
C ARG A 16 -32.32 -6.69 5.46
N ARG A 17 -31.34 -5.83 5.74
CA ARG A 17 -30.33 -5.43 4.77
C ARG A 17 -29.36 -6.59 4.53
N ASN A 18 -29.37 -7.16 3.32
CA ASN A 18 -28.48 -8.25 2.92
C ASN A 18 -27.38 -7.71 1.99
N ILE A 19 -26.12 -7.90 2.37
CA ILE A 19 -24.97 -7.30 1.68
C ILE A 19 -24.05 -8.41 1.19
N LEU A 20 -23.94 -8.53 -0.13
CA LEU A 20 -22.99 -9.41 -0.80
C LEU A 20 -21.73 -8.62 -1.14
N ILE A 21 -20.60 -9.03 -0.57
CA ILE A 21 -19.33 -8.34 -0.77
C ILE A 21 -18.40 -9.26 -1.56
N THR A 22 -17.85 -8.75 -2.66
CA THR A 22 -16.78 -9.44 -3.40
C THR A 22 -15.52 -8.61 -3.49
N SER A 23 -14.40 -9.31 -3.58
CA SER A 23 -13.12 -8.69 -3.91
C SER A 23 -12.54 -9.34 -5.15
N ALA A 24 -11.94 -8.52 -6.02
CA ALA A 24 -11.30 -8.97 -7.25
C ALA A 24 -10.44 -10.22 -7.01
N LEU A 25 -10.71 -11.28 -7.78
CA LEU A 25 -10.01 -12.55 -7.66
C LEU A 25 -8.52 -12.34 -7.98
N PRO A 26 -7.60 -12.50 -7.02
CA PRO A 26 -6.18 -12.47 -7.30
C PRO A 26 -5.79 -13.59 -8.27
N TYR A 27 -4.98 -13.23 -9.28
CA TYR A 27 -4.36 -14.20 -10.15
C TYR A 27 -3.38 -15.08 -9.39
N VAL A 28 -3.60 -16.39 -9.39
CA VAL A 28 -2.91 -17.33 -8.50
C VAL A 28 -1.39 -17.37 -8.73
N ASN A 29 -0.92 -17.13 -9.96
CA ASN A 29 0.49 -17.37 -10.29
C ASN A 29 1.48 -16.32 -9.76
N ASN A 30 1.03 -15.34 -8.97
CA ASN A 30 1.89 -14.29 -8.41
C ASN A 30 1.60 -14.06 -6.94
N VAL A 31 2.65 -13.94 -6.13
CA VAL A 31 2.51 -13.53 -4.73
C VAL A 31 1.88 -12.13 -4.68
N PRO A 32 0.85 -11.90 -3.85
CA PRO A 32 0.19 -10.60 -3.78
C PRO A 32 1.12 -9.57 -3.11
N HIS A 33 1.26 -8.40 -3.72
CA HIS A 33 1.97 -7.27 -3.11
C HIS A 33 1.03 -6.32 -2.37
N LEU A 34 1.58 -5.39 -1.58
CA LEU A 34 0.78 -4.47 -0.75
C LEU A 34 -0.30 -3.72 -1.55
N GLY A 35 0.02 -3.26 -2.77
CA GLY A 35 -0.95 -2.64 -3.68
C GLY A 35 -2.17 -3.53 -4.04
N ASN A 36 -1.97 -4.84 -4.24
CA ASN A 36 -3.08 -5.77 -4.48
C ASN A 36 -3.95 -5.94 -3.23
N ILE A 37 -3.31 -5.95 -2.06
CA ILE A 37 -3.99 -6.13 -0.78
C ILE A 37 -4.87 -4.91 -0.50
N ILE A 38 -4.31 -3.70 -0.51
CA ILE A 38 -5.05 -2.48 -0.20
C ILE A 38 -6.18 -2.19 -1.19
N GLY A 39 -5.93 -2.37 -2.49
CA GLY A 39 -6.90 -2.03 -3.54
C GLY A 39 -8.10 -2.98 -3.60
N CYS A 40 -7.96 -4.21 -3.08
CA CYS A 40 -8.97 -5.25 -3.20
C CYS A 40 -9.34 -5.79 -1.81
N VAL A 41 -8.62 -6.82 -1.34
CA VAL A 41 -9.06 -7.65 -0.20
C VAL A 41 -9.13 -6.91 1.13
N LEU A 42 -8.20 -5.99 1.40
CA LEU A 42 -8.18 -5.24 2.66
C LEU A 42 -9.29 -4.19 2.71
N SER A 43 -9.56 -3.50 1.59
CA SER A 43 -10.69 -2.56 1.51
C SER A 43 -12.03 -3.26 1.72
N ALA A 44 -12.21 -4.41 1.07
CA ALA A 44 -13.42 -5.22 1.22
C ALA A 44 -13.58 -5.77 2.64
N ASP A 45 -12.50 -6.22 3.27
CA ASP A 45 -12.52 -6.72 4.65
C ASP A 45 -12.98 -5.67 5.67
N VAL A 46 -12.48 -4.44 5.54
CA VAL A 46 -12.88 -3.32 6.40
C VAL A 46 -14.38 -3.07 6.26
N PHE A 47 -14.90 -3.02 5.04
CA PHE A 47 -16.33 -2.83 4.82
C PHE A 47 -17.15 -4.02 5.33
N ALA A 48 -16.70 -5.26 5.09
CA ALA A 48 -17.38 -6.46 5.57
C ALA A 48 -17.45 -6.53 7.11
N ARG A 49 -16.37 -6.16 7.81
CA ARG A 49 -16.34 -6.06 9.26
C ARG A 49 -17.28 -4.98 9.79
N TYR A 50 -17.27 -3.81 9.16
CA TYR A 50 -18.22 -2.74 9.46
C TYR A 50 -19.68 -3.19 9.30
N CYS A 51 -20.04 -3.85 8.19
CA CYS A 51 -21.39 -4.37 7.97
C CYS A 51 -21.79 -5.37 9.07
N ARG A 52 -20.88 -6.27 9.46
CA ARG A 52 -21.12 -7.24 10.55
C ARG A 52 -21.31 -6.53 11.90
N LEU A 53 -20.51 -5.52 12.21
CA LEU A 53 -20.66 -4.71 13.43
C LEU A 53 -21.99 -3.97 13.50
N ARG A 54 -22.50 -3.49 12.35
CA ARG A 54 -23.81 -2.87 12.24
C ARG A 54 -24.97 -3.85 12.39
N GLY A 55 -24.70 -5.15 12.38
CA GLY A 55 -25.72 -6.21 12.42
C GLY A 55 -26.33 -6.53 11.06
N TYR A 56 -25.77 -6.01 9.97
CA TYR A 56 -26.23 -6.33 8.62
C TYR A 56 -25.92 -7.80 8.28
N ASN A 57 -26.79 -8.41 7.47
CA ASN A 57 -26.54 -9.75 6.99
C ASN A 57 -25.54 -9.70 5.84
N ALA A 58 -24.25 -9.81 6.16
CA ALA A 58 -23.18 -9.69 5.18
C ALA A 58 -22.43 -11.00 4.97
N ILE A 59 -22.18 -11.33 3.70
CA ILE A 59 -21.21 -12.34 3.28
C ILE A 59 -20.09 -11.73 2.45
N TYR A 60 -18.86 -12.13 2.73
CA TYR A 60 -17.68 -11.70 2.00
C TYR A 60 -17.02 -12.87 1.27
N ILE A 61 -17.08 -12.82 -0.06
CA ILE A 61 -16.64 -13.89 -0.96
C ILE A 61 -15.43 -13.44 -1.79
N CYS A 62 -14.41 -14.28 -1.86
CA CYS A 62 -13.25 -14.10 -2.74
C CYS A 62 -12.63 -15.46 -3.06
N GLY A 63 -11.59 -15.49 -3.89
CA GLY A 63 -10.89 -16.72 -4.25
C GLY A 63 -9.78 -16.45 -5.24
N THR A 64 -9.12 -17.50 -5.70
CA THR A 64 -8.05 -17.41 -6.70
C THR A 64 -8.59 -17.59 -8.11
N ASP A 65 -8.13 -16.73 -9.03
CA ASP A 65 -8.26 -16.90 -10.47
C ASP A 65 -7.10 -17.76 -10.98
N GLU A 66 -7.42 -18.94 -11.52
CA GLU A 66 -6.48 -20.04 -11.73
C GLU A 66 -6.31 -20.43 -13.19
N TYR A 67 -7.24 -20.04 -14.05
CA TYR A 67 -7.22 -20.44 -15.46
C TYR A 67 -6.38 -19.52 -16.34
N GLY A 68 -6.18 -19.96 -17.58
CA GLY A 68 -5.55 -19.15 -18.63
C GLY A 68 -4.08 -19.45 -18.89
N THR A 69 -3.57 -18.83 -19.95
CA THR A 69 -2.26 -19.14 -20.54
C THR A 69 -1.09 -18.89 -19.58
N ALA A 70 -1.18 -17.88 -18.72
CA ALA A 70 -0.06 -17.56 -17.83
C ALA A 70 0.17 -18.65 -16.77
N THR A 71 -0.88 -19.35 -16.34
CA THR A 71 -0.77 -20.55 -15.49
C THR A 71 -0.03 -21.66 -16.23
N GLU A 72 -0.42 -21.97 -17.47
CA GLU A 72 0.27 -23.00 -18.26
C GLU A 72 1.74 -22.64 -18.51
N THR A 73 2.04 -21.38 -18.85
CA THR A 73 3.42 -20.92 -19.02
C THR A 73 4.23 -21.08 -17.74
N LYS A 74 3.67 -20.66 -16.60
CA LYS A 74 4.37 -20.74 -15.31
C LYS A 74 4.55 -22.19 -14.86
N ALA A 75 3.56 -23.04 -15.07
CA ALA A 75 3.64 -24.48 -14.82
C ALA A 75 4.75 -25.14 -15.67
N MET A 76 4.86 -24.77 -16.95
CA MET A 76 5.96 -25.23 -17.83
C MET A 76 7.33 -24.74 -17.34
N GLU A 77 7.46 -23.49 -16.89
CA GLU A 77 8.70 -22.95 -16.31
C GLU A 77 9.13 -23.69 -15.03
N GLU A 78 8.18 -23.99 -14.15
CA GLU A 78 8.41 -24.72 -12.89
C GLU A 78 8.40 -26.24 -13.04
N LYS A 79 8.21 -26.76 -14.27
CA LYS A 79 8.14 -28.19 -14.61
C LYS A 79 7.09 -28.96 -13.77
N CYS A 80 5.93 -28.36 -13.55
CA CYS A 80 4.79 -28.98 -12.86
C CYS A 80 3.51 -28.85 -13.70
N SER A 81 2.43 -29.49 -13.26
CA SER A 81 1.11 -29.32 -13.86
C SER A 81 0.46 -27.98 -13.47
N PRO A 82 -0.43 -27.42 -14.31
CA PRO A 82 -1.22 -26.23 -13.97
C PRO A 82 -1.97 -26.38 -12.62
N LYS A 83 -2.46 -27.58 -12.32
CA LYS A 83 -3.13 -27.83 -11.05
C LYS A 83 -2.18 -27.72 -9.84
N GLU A 84 -1.00 -28.32 -9.91
CA GLU A 84 -0.01 -28.29 -8.82
C GLU A 84 0.46 -26.87 -8.52
N ILE A 85 0.68 -26.04 -9.54
CA ILE A 85 1.07 -24.64 -9.33
C ILE A 85 -0.08 -23.84 -8.71
N CYS A 86 -1.32 -24.03 -9.16
CA CYS A 86 -2.48 -23.37 -8.56
C CYS A 86 -2.67 -23.80 -7.10
N ASP A 87 -2.53 -25.10 -6.79
CA ASP A 87 -2.64 -25.64 -5.44
C ASP A 87 -1.58 -25.02 -4.51
N LYS A 88 -0.32 -24.93 -4.97
CA LYS A 88 0.79 -24.29 -4.26
C LYS A 88 0.52 -22.83 -3.96
N TYR A 89 0.14 -22.04 -4.96
CA TYR A 89 -0.01 -20.61 -4.79
C TYR A 89 -1.33 -20.23 -4.11
N HIS A 90 -2.41 -20.99 -4.29
CA HIS A 90 -3.64 -20.79 -3.52
C HIS A 90 -3.38 -20.87 -2.01
N ALA A 91 -2.57 -21.83 -1.57
CA ALA A 91 -2.14 -21.93 -0.18
C ALA A 91 -1.37 -20.68 0.27
N ILE A 92 -0.42 -20.19 -0.54
CA ILE A 92 0.34 -18.97 -0.25
C ILE A 92 -0.59 -17.75 -0.11
N HIS A 93 -1.54 -17.57 -1.02
CA HIS A 93 -2.54 -16.50 -0.94
C HIS A 93 -3.36 -16.61 0.36
N SER A 94 -3.87 -17.80 0.67
CA SER A 94 -4.64 -18.06 1.88
C SER A 94 -3.84 -17.73 3.14
N GLU A 95 -2.57 -18.14 3.22
CA GLU A 95 -1.70 -17.83 4.36
C GLU A 95 -1.44 -16.33 4.53
N VAL A 96 -1.17 -15.62 3.42
CA VAL A 96 -0.96 -14.17 3.44
C VAL A 96 -2.23 -13.46 3.93
N TYR A 97 -3.39 -13.80 3.37
CA TYR A 97 -4.64 -13.14 3.76
C TYR A 97 -5.06 -13.47 5.19
N LYS A 98 -4.81 -14.70 5.65
CA LYS A 98 -4.99 -15.07 7.06
C LYS A 98 -4.08 -14.27 7.98
N TRP A 99 -2.81 -14.06 7.60
CA TRP A 99 -1.88 -13.24 8.38
C TRP A 99 -2.27 -11.75 8.41
N PHE A 100 -2.77 -11.20 7.31
CA PHE A 100 -3.38 -9.86 7.26
C PHE A 100 -4.74 -9.76 7.99
N ASN A 101 -5.20 -10.84 8.62
CA ASN A 101 -6.47 -10.95 9.32
C ASN A 101 -7.66 -10.56 8.42
N ILE A 102 -7.67 -11.05 7.18
CA ILE A 102 -8.80 -10.91 6.25
C ILE A 102 -9.84 -11.99 6.57
N LYS A 103 -11.07 -11.58 6.87
CA LYS A 103 -12.15 -12.46 7.31
C LYS A 103 -13.15 -12.70 6.19
N PHE A 104 -12.83 -13.61 5.30
CA PHE A 104 -13.75 -14.14 4.29
C PHE A 104 -14.80 -15.05 4.93
N ASP A 105 -16.04 -15.03 4.44
CA ASP A 105 -17.00 -16.10 4.70
C ASP A 105 -16.68 -17.33 3.83
N LYS A 106 -16.17 -17.10 2.61
CA LYS A 106 -15.57 -18.14 1.76
C LYS A 106 -14.39 -17.57 0.96
N PHE A 107 -13.25 -18.26 1.04
CA PHE A 107 -12.13 -18.09 0.12
C PHE A 107 -12.04 -19.34 -0.77
N GLY A 108 -12.52 -19.23 -2.01
CA GLY A 108 -12.65 -20.34 -2.95
C GLY A 108 -11.65 -20.31 -4.10
N ARG A 109 -11.98 -21.04 -5.16
CA ARG A 109 -11.14 -21.28 -6.33
C ARG A 109 -11.99 -21.33 -7.58
N THR A 110 -11.48 -20.82 -8.69
CA THR A 110 -12.13 -20.93 -10.01
C THR A 110 -11.96 -22.32 -10.63
N SER A 111 -10.99 -23.12 -10.18
CA SER A 111 -10.77 -24.50 -10.66
C SER A 111 -11.68 -25.55 -10.00
N SER A 112 -12.95 -25.22 -9.78
CA SER A 112 -13.92 -26.10 -9.11
C SER A 112 -14.97 -26.70 -10.08
N PRO A 113 -15.62 -27.81 -9.71
CA PRO A 113 -16.76 -28.34 -10.48
C PRO A 113 -17.90 -27.32 -10.60
N GLU A 114 -18.20 -26.59 -9.53
CA GLU A 114 -19.27 -25.58 -9.50
C GLU A 114 -19.01 -24.44 -10.51
N GLN A 115 -17.74 -24.08 -10.75
CA GLN A 115 -17.39 -23.13 -11.82
C GLN A 115 -17.86 -23.66 -13.18
N THR A 116 -17.55 -24.93 -13.48
CA THR A 116 -17.91 -25.53 -14.77
C THR A 116 -19.41 -25.54 -14.96
N GLU A 117 -20.15 -25.96 -13.94
CA GLU A 117 -21.63 -26.02 -13.97
C GLU A 117 -22.26 -24.63 -14.19
N VAL A 118 -21.85 -23.63 -13.41
CA VAL A 118 -22.40 -22.26 -13.52
C VAL A 118 -22.02 -21.62 -14.86
N CYS A 119 -20.78 -21.80 -15.33
CA CYS A 119 -20.35 -21.32 -16.64
C CYS A 119 -21.14 -21.96 -17.77
N HIS A 120 -21.38 -23.27 -17.73
CA HIS A 120 -22.19 -23.98 -18.70
C HIS A 120 -23.63 -23.48 -18.70
N ALA A 121 -24.24 -23.28 -17.53
CA ALA A 121 -25.58 -22.75 -17.40
C ALA A 121 -25.72 -21.34 -18.03
N ILE A 122 -24.77 -20.44 -17.74
CA ILE A 122 -24.75 -19.09 -18.35
C ILE A 122 -24.55 -19.18 -19.86
N PHE A 123 -23.61 -20.01 -20.31
CA PHE A 123 -23.33 -20.20 -21.74
C PHE A 123 -24.55 -20.70 -22.51
N HIS A 124 -25.27 -21.71 -22.00
CA HIS A 124 -26.49 -22.20 -22.62
C HIS A 124 -27.56 -21.11 -22.74
N LYS A 125 -27.72 -20.26 -21.72
CA LYS A 125 -28.62 -19.10 -21.79
C LYS A 125 -28.19 -18.07 -22.84
N LEU A 126 -26.89 -17.80 -22.97
CA LEU A 126 -26.37 -16.91 -24.02
C LEU A 126 -26.62 -17.46 -25.43
N MET A 127 -26.50 -18.78 -25.60
CA MET A 127 -26.85 -19.47 -26.85
C MET A 127 -28.34 -19.39 -27.15
N GLU A 128 -29.21 -19.74 -26.18
CA GLU A 128 -30.68 -19.69 -26.31
C GLU A 128 -31.17 -18.29 -26.73
N ASN A 129 -30.50 -17.24 -26.24
CA ASN A 129 -30.84 -15.85 -26.54
C ASN A 129 -30.23 -15.32 -27.85
N ASN A 130 -29.49 -16.14 -28.61
CA ASN A 130 -28.79 -15.76 -29.84
C ASN A 130 -27.81 -14.58 -29.65
N TRP A 131 -27.10 -14.53 -28.53
CA TRP A 131 -26.09 -13.49 -28.25
C TRP A 131 -24.66 -13.92 -28.57
N LEU A 132 -24.50 -15.09 -29.20
CA LEU A 132 -23.21 -15.62 -29.60
C LEU A 132 -23.11 -15.71 -31.11
N THR A 133 -21.95 -15.34 -31.65
CA THR A 133 -21.60 -15.50 -33.06
C THR A 133 -20.34 -16.34 -33.20
N GLU A 134 -20.21 -17.00 -34.33
CA GLU A 134 -19.02 -17.74 -34.70
C GLU A 134 -18.18 -16.91 -35.68
N ASN A 135 -16.86 -16.87 -35.47
CA ASN A 135 -15.93 -16.28 -36.42
C ASN A 135 -14.62 -17.06 -36.45
N THR A 136 -14.00 -17.13 -37.63
CA THR A 136 -12.72 -17.81 -37.85
C THR A 136 -11.57 -16.82 -37.68
N MET A 137 -10.55 -17.21 -36.92
CA MET A 137 -9.35 -16.41 -36.70
C MET A 137 -8.11 -17.14 -37.18
N GLN A 138 -7.10 -16.41 -37.62
CA GLN A 138 -5.80 -16.96 -37.97
C GLN A 138 -4.88 -16.92 -36.75
N GLN A 139 -4.31 -18.07 -36.38
CA GLN A 139 -3.35 -18.19 -35.28
C GLN A 139 -2.15 -19.05 -35.68
N LEU A 140 -1.01 -18.81 -35.04
CA LEU A 140 0.17 -19.65 -35.23
C LEU A 140 -0.01 -20.99 -34.53
N TYR A 141 0.19 -22.08 -35.28
CA TYR A 141 0.14 -23.46 -34.81
C TYR A 141 1.51 -24.11 -34.90
N CYS A 142 1.93 -24.75 -33.82
CA CYS A 142 3.17 -25.51 -33.79
C CYS A 142 2.89 -27.00 -34.01
N ASP A 143 3.35 -27.55 -35.13
CA ASP A 143 3.13 -28.97 -35.47
C ASP A 143 3.84 -29.94 -34.52
N THR A 144 5.00 -29.54 -33.98
CA THR A 144 5.75 -30.36 -33.02
C THR A 144 5.09 -30.38 -31.65
N CYS A 145 4.62 -29.23 -31.16
CA CYS A 145 3.92 -29.14 -29.88
C CYS A 145 2.43 -29.48 -29.99
N GLN A 146 1.93 -29.71 -31.21
CA GLN A 146 0.53 -29.97 -31.57
C GLN A 146 -0.48 -29.00 -30.92
N ARG A 147 -0.13 -27.70 -30.86
CA ARG A 147 -0.99 -26.67 -30.25
C ARG A 147 -0.90 -25.33 -30.94
N PHE A 148 -1.95 -24.52 -30.78
CA PHE A 148 -1.93 -23.11 -31.08
C PHE A 148 -1.03 -22.37 -30.08
N LEU A 149 -0.29 -21.38 -30.56
CA LEU A 149 0.64 -20.59 -29.78
C LEU A 149 0.01 -19.25 -29.42
N ALA A 150 -0.18 -19.02 -28.13
CA ALA A 150 -0.46 -17.68 -27.62
C ALA A 150 0.73 -16.74 -27.86
N ASP A 151 0.50 -15.42 -27.91
CA ASP A 151 1.52 -14.41 -28.22
C ASP A 151 2.82 -14.59 -27.41
N ARG A 152 2.70 -14.96 -26.12
CA ARG A 152 3.83 -15.15 -25.19
C ARG A 152 4.70 -16.36 -25.52
N LEU A 153 4.19 -17.30 -26.31
CA LEU A 153 4.87 -18.52 -26.75
C LEU A 153 5.45 -18.38 -28.16
N VAL A 154 5.37 -17.20 -28.76
CA VAL A 154 5.95 -16.87 -30.07
C VAL A 154 7.08 -15.88 -29.88
N GLU A 155 8.23 -16.20 -30.43
CA GLU A 155 9.39 -15.31 -30.55
C GLU A 155 9.73 -15.18 -32.03
N GLY A 156 10.25 -14.03 -32.46
CA GLY A 156 10.64 -13.83 -33.85
C GLY A 156 11.42 -12.54 -34.00
N THR A 157 11.59 -12.07 -35.23
CA THR A 157 12.23 -10.80 -35.53
C THR A 157 11.18 -9.72 -35.78
N CYS A 158 11.41 -8.53 -35.22
CA CYS A 158 10.51 -7.38 -35.36
C CYS A 158 10.34 -7.01 -36.85
N PRO A 159 9.11 -6.89 -37.37
CA PRO A 159 8.86 -6.51 -38.77
C PRO A 159 9.22 -5.06 -39.08
N ASN A 160 9.42 -4.23 -38.04
CA ASN A 160 9.89 -2.87 -38.23
C ASN A 160 11.34 -2.88 -38.70
N LYS A 161 11.54 -2.53 -39.97
CA LYS A 161 12.84 -2.54 -40.67
C LYS A 161 13.93 -1.70 -39.99
N VAL A 162 13.55 -0.70 -39.18
CA VAL A 162 14.49 0.13 -38.43
C VAL A 162 14.99 -0.56 -37.16
N CYS A 163 14.17 -1.44 -36.57
CA CYS A 163 14.49 -2.11 -35.31
C CYS A 163 15.18 -3.45 -35.53
N ASN A 164 14.59 -4.33 -36.35
CA ASN A 164 15.09 -5.68 -36.69
C ASN A 164 15.61 -6.52 -35.50
N ALA A 165 15.14 -6.23 -34.28
CA ALA A 165 15.55 -6.93 -33.06
C ALA A 165 14.64 -8.15 -32.81
N ALA A 166 15.08 -9.03 -31.91
CA ALA A 166 14.23 -10.10 -31.41
C ALA A 166 12.99 -9.49 -30.71
N ALA A 167 11.82 -9.94 -31.11
CA ALA A 167 10.54 -9.48 -30.62
C ALA A 167 9.70 -10.66 -30.14
N ARG A 168 8.79 -10.38 -29.21
CA ARG A 168 7.76 -11.33 -28.78
C ARG A 168 6.52 -11.17 -29.65
N GLY A 169 5.65 -12.17 -29.62
CA GLY A 169 4.40 -12.20 -30.39
C GLY A 169 3.51 -10.96 -30.22
N ASP A 170 3.56 -10.28 -29.08
CA ASP A 170 2.69 -9.14 -28.78
C ASP A 170 3.39 -7.77 -28.78
N GLN A 171 4.69 -7.72 -28.49
CA GLN A 171 5.42 -6.47 -28.41
C GLN A 171 6.92 -6.68 -28.66
N CYS A 172 7.52 -5.74 -29.40
CA CYS A 172 8.98 -5.64 -29.50
C CYS A 172 9.54 -4.91 -28.28
N GLU A 173 10.49 -5.51 -27.56
CA GLU A 173 11.10 -4.88 -26.37
C GLU A 173 12.04 -3.71 -26.73
N THR A 174 12.54 -3.66 -27.96
CA THR A 174 13.47 -2.62 -28.41
C THR A 174 12.75 -1.36 -28.90
N CYS A 175 11.77 -1.50 -29.78
CA CYS A 175 11.03 -0.35 -30.34
C CYS A 175 9.65 -0.13 -29.72
N SER A 176 9.26 -0.95 -28.74
CA SER A 176 7.97 -0.90 -28.03
C SER A 176 6.72 -1.03 -28.92
N THR A 177 6.88 -1.31 -30.23
CA THR A 177 5.78 -1.48 -31.18
C THR A 177 4.96 -2.70 -30.80
N LEU A 178 3.63 -2.55 -30.79
CA LEU A 178 2.69 -3.65 -30.63
C LEU A 178 2.62 -4.44 -31.93
N LEU A 179 2.77 -5.75 -31.84
CA LEU A 179 2.86 -6.64 -33.00
C LEU A 179 1.76 -7.69 -32.94
N ASN A 180 1.32 -8.16 -34.10
CA ASN A 180 0.59 -9.41 -34.18
C ASN A 180 1.59 -10.56 -34.39
N PRO A 181 1.39 -11.73 -33.74
CA PRO A 181 2.33 -12.85 -33.88
C PRO A 181 2.52 -13.31 -35.32
N THR A 182 1.50 -13.15 -36.17
CA THR A 182 1.51 -13.49 -37.60
C THR A 182 2.36 -12.55 -38.45
N GLU A 183 2.70 -11.37 -37.93
CA GLU A 183 3.51 -10.35 -38.63
C GLU A 183 5.01 -10.49 -38.32
N LEU A 184 5.39 -11.37 -37.37
CA LEU A 184 6.78 -11.61 -37.02
C LEU A 184 7.55 -12.25 -38.19
N ILE A 185 8.77 -11.77 -38.41
CA ILE A 185 9.70 -12.36 -39.38
C ILE A 185 10.39 -13.56 -38.71
N ASP A 186 10.46 -14.70 -39.40
CA ASP A 186 11.00 -15.97 -38.85
C ASP A 186 10.42 -16.31 -37.47
N PRO A 187 9.09 -16.51 -37.36
CA PRO A 187 8.46 -16.84 -36.09
C PRO A 187 8.96 -18.21 -35.62
N LYS A 188 9.20 -18.33 -34.33
CA LYS A 188 9.66 -19.55 -33.65
C LYS A 188 8.80 -19.81 -32.42
N CYS A 189 8.48 -21.07 -32.22
CA CYS A 189 7.85 -21.51 -30.98
C CYS A 189 8.86 -21.39 -29.83
N LYS A 190 8.51 -20.66 -28.77
CA LYS A 190 9.38 -20.50 -27.60
C LYS A 190 9.75 -21.84 -26.94
N VAL A 191 8.87 -22.84 -27.07
CA VAL A 191 9.01 -24.14 -26.39
C VAL A 191 9.90 -25.13 -27.16
N CYS A 192 9.65 -25.36 -28.44
CA CYS A 192 10.42 -26.34 -29.25
C CYS A 192 11.40 -25.70 -30.23
N LYS A 193 11.40 -24.36 -30.36
CA LYS A 193 12.22 -23.56 -31.28
C LYS A 193 11.97 -23.78 -32.78
N ASN A 194 11.02 -24.64 -33.15
CA ASN A 194 10.59 -24.84 -34.54
C ASN A 194 9.68 -23.71 -35.03
N THR A 195 9.65 -23.52 -36.36
CA THR A 195 8.80 -22.53 -37.05
C THR A 195 7.33 -22.96 -37.02
N PRO A 196 6.42 -22.15 -36.46
CA PRO A 196 4.99 -22.43 -36.50
C PRO A 196 4.38 -22.00 -37.84
N ARG A 197 3.23 -22.60 -38.20
CA ARG A 197 2.45 -22.26 -39.39
C ARG A 197 1.17 -21.53 -39.03
N VAL A 198 0.71 -20.62 -39.88
CA VAL A 198 -0.60 -19.97 -39.72
C VAL A 198 -1.69 -21.01 -40.01
N ARG A 199 -2.66 -21.14 -39.11
CA ARG A 199 -3.81 -22.03 -39.26
C ARG A 199 -5.08 -21.31 -38.81
N ASP A 200 -6.16 -21.57 -39.54
CA ASP A 200 -7.49 -21.07 -39.21
C ASP A 200 -8.09 -21.86 -38.04
N THR A 201 -8.73 -21.15 -37.13
CA THR A 201 -9.37 -21.72 -35.94
C THR A 201 -10.66 -20.98 -35.60
N ASP A 202 -11.74 -21.72 -35.39
CA ASP A 202 -13.06 -21.14 -35.13
C ASP A 202 -13.21 -20.75 -33.67
N HIS A 203 -13.87 -19.63 -33.41
CA HIS A 203 -14.10 -19.11 -32.08
C HIS A 203 -15.52 -18.57 -31.92
N LEU A 204 -16.03 -18.68 -30.69
CA LEU A 204 -17.26 -18.02 -30.28
C LEU A 204 -17.01 -16.61 -29.75
N PHE A 205 -17.88 -15.68 -30.12
CA PHE A 205 -17.87 -14.28 -29.74
C PHE A 205 -19.18 -13.91 -29.05
N LEU A 206 -19.08 -13.12 -27.98
CA LEU A 206 -20.23 -12.49 -27.33
C LEU A 206 -20.56 -11.17 -28.05
N GLU A 207 -21.79 -11.08 -28.56
CA GLU A 207 -22.32 -9.94 -29.31
C GLU A 207 -22.77 -8.81 -28.38
N LEU A 208 -21.77 -8.18 -27.78
CA LEU A 208 -21.96 -7.08 -26.86
C LEU A 208 -22.60 -5.80 -27.47
N PRO A 209 -22.47 -5.50 -28.78
CA PRO A 209 -23.27 -4.44 -29.39
C PRO A 209 -24.78 -4.61 -29.16
N LEU A 210 -25.30 -5.85 -29.15
CA LEU A 210 -26.72 -6.13 -28.96
C LEU A 210 -27.22 -5.82 -27.54
N LEU A 211 -26.29 -5.77 -26.57
CA LEU A 211 -26.59 -5.52 -25.16
C LEU A 211 -26.41 -4.05 -24.77
N LYS A 212 -25.92 -3.21 -25.69
CA LYS A 212 -25.49 -1.83 -25.39
C LYS A 212 -26.58 -1.01 -24.71
N ASP A 213 -27.79 -0.95 -25.28
CA ASP A 213 -28.83 -0.05 -24.77
C ASP A 213 -29.32 -0.48 -23.38
N LYS A 214 -29.47 -1.80 -23.17
CA LYS A 214 -29.82 -2.35 -21.85
C LYS A 214 -28.76 -2.03 -20.81
N LEU A 215 -27.49 -2.18 -21.19
CA LEU A 215 -26.35 -1.94 -20.30
C LEU A 215 -26.21 -0.45 -19.95
N VAL A 216 -26.37 0.45 -20.91
CA VAL A 216 -26.30 1.90 -20.69
C VAL A 216 -27.39 2.35 -19.73
N ASN A 217 -28.63 1.88 -19.91
CA ASN A 217 -29.73 2.19 -19.00
C ASN A 217 -29.44 1.69 -17.58
N TYR A 218 -29.01 0.43 -17.47
CA TYR A 218 -28.63 -0.16 -16.19
C TYR A 218 -27.52 0.65 -15.49
N ILE A 219 -26.42 0.94 -16.19
CA ILE A 219 -25.29 1.71 -15.62
C ILE A 219 -25.73 3.10 -15.16
N ASN A 220 -26.54 3.81 -15.94
CA ASN A 220 -26.99 5.16 -15.58
C ASN A 220 -27.84 5.17 -14.31
N GLU A 221 -28.70 4.17 -14.12
CA GLU A 221 -29.53 4.03 -12.92
C GLU A 221 -28.70 3.54 -11.72
N THR A 222 -27.95 2.46 -11.88
CA THR A 222 -27.25 1.82 -10.76
C THR A 222 -25.99 2.56 -10.31
N SER A 223 -25.33 3.32 -11.19
CA SER A 223 -24.14 4.08 -10.79
C SER A 223 -24.48 5.19 -9.78
N VAL A 224 -25.67 5.79 -9.92
CA VAL A 224 -26.18 6.79 -8.98
C VAL A 224 -26.72 6.13 -7.72
N ALA A 225 -27.59 5.13 -7.87
CA ALA A 225 -28.21 4.43 -6.73
C ALA A 225 -27.17 3.70 -5.86
N GLY A 226 -26.20 3.03 -6.48
CA GLY A 226 -25.12 2.30 -5.82
C GLY A 226 -23.91 3.15 -5.46
N MET A 227 -23.98 4.47 -5.63
CA MET A 227 -22.93 5.43 -5.25
C MET A 227 -21.52 5.05 -5.77
N TRP A 228 -21.42 4.75 -7.06
CA TRP A 228 -20.16 4.31 -7.65
C TRP A 228 -19.07 5.37 -7.53
N SER A 229 -17.82 4.92 -7.43
CA SER A 229 -16.68 5.86 -7.41
C SER A 229 -16.61 6.64 -8.72
N GLN A 230 -16.24 7.93 -8.65
CA GLN A 230 -16.14 8.80 -9.82
C GLN A 230 -15.16 8.24 -10.88
N ASN A 231 -14.04 7.68 -10.44
CA ASN A 231 -13.07 7.04 -11.33
C ASN A 231 -13.70 5.85 -12.08
N ALA A 232 -14.55 5.06 -11.41
CA ALA A 232 -15.22 3.93 -12.06
C ALA A 232 -16.25 4.40 -13.10
N ILE A 233 -17.04 5.43 -12.79
CA ILE A 233 -18.01 6.03 -13.71
C ILE A 233 -17.30 6.62 -14.93
N GLN A 234 -16.21 7.35 -14.74
CA GLN A 234 -15.44 7.94 -15.83
C GLN A 234 -14.82 6.89 -16.74
N ALA A 235 -14.20 5.85 -16.17
CA ALA A 235 -13.66 4.74 -16.94
C ALA A 235 -14.75 4.05 -17.77
N THR A 236 -15.90 3.78 -17.15
CA THR A 236 -17.07 3.18 -17.83
C THR A 236 -17.56 4.08 -18.97
N ASN A 237 -17.84 5.35 -18.71
CA ASN A 237 -18.32 6.25 -19.77
C ASN A 237 -17.34 6.41 -20.94
N ALA A 238 -16.02 6.32 -20.68
CA ALA A 238 -15.01 6.32 -21.75
C ALA A 238 -15.14 5.10 -22.68
N TRP A 239 -15.34 3.91 -22.12
CA TRP A 239 -15.49 2.67 -22.89
C TRP A 239 -16.84 2.62 -23.64
N LEU A 240 -17.94 3.02 -23.02
CA LEU A 240 -19.24 3.15 -23.69
C LEU A 240 -19.18 4.09 -24.90
N LYS A 241 -18.37 5.16 -24.81
CA LYS A 241 -18.17 6.14 -25.89
C LYS A 241 -17.39 5.56 -27.07
N GLU A 242 -16.40 4.69 -26.82
CA GLU A 242 -15.66 3.98 -27.88
C GLU A 242 -16.54 2.97 -28.64
N GLY A 243 -17.59 2.47 -27.99
CA GLY A 243 -18.54 1.52 -28.56
C GLY A 243 -18.16 0.06 -28.26
N LEU A 244 -19.17 -0.72 -27.84
CA LEU A 244 -18.99 -2.12 -27.49
C LEU A 244 -18.81 -2.97 -28.76
N LYS A 245 -17.65 -3.62 -28.89
CA LYS A 245 -17.35 -4.56 -29.99
C LYS A 245 -17.62 -6.03 -29.60
N PRO A 246 -17.86 -6.95 -30.55
CA PRO A 246 -17.92 -8.38 -30.24
C PRO A 246 -16.62 -8.86 -29.58
N ARG A 247 -16.70 -9.80 -28.63
CA ARG A 247 -15.52 -10.30 -27.88
C ARG A 247 -15.44 -11.80 -27.88
N CYS A 248 -14.27 -12.34 -28.23
CA CYS A 248 -14.02 -13.78 -28.28
C CYS A 248 -13.98 -14.38 -26.86
N ILE A 249 -14.87 -15.35 -26.60
CA ILE A 249 -15.04 -16.02 -25.30
C ILE A 249 -14.42 -17.41 -25.23
N THR A 250 -13.72 -17.86 -26.28
CA THR A 250 -13.09 -19.20 -26.35
C THR A 250 -11.59 -19.11 -26.59
N ARG A 251 -10.82 -20.09 -26.14
CA ARG A 251 -9.38 -20.19 -26.37
C ARG A 251 -8.93 -21.62 -26.62
N ASP A 252 -7.90 -21.74 -27.45
CA ASP A 252 -7.20 -23.00 -27.72
C ASP A 252 -6.18 -23.31 -26.61
N LEU A 253 -6.69 -23.58 -25.41
CA LEU A 253 -5.91 -23.99 -24.24
C LEU A 253 -6.44 -25.31 -23.70
N LYS A 254 -5.62 -26.00 -22.91
CA LYS A 254 -6.06 -27.22 -22.19
C LYS A 254 -6.47 -26.91 -20.75
N TRP A 255 -5.90 -25.87 -20.14
CA TRP A 255 -6.24 -25.43 -18.79
C TRP A 255 -7.28 -24.30 -18.78
N GLY A 256 -8.55 -24.69 -18.58
CA GLY A 256 -9.71 -23.79 -18.54
C GLY A 256 -11.01 -24.58 -18.41
N VAL A 257 -12.14 -23.88 -18.25
CA VAL A 257 -13.46 -24.53 -18.28
C VAL A 257 -13.77 -25.01 -19.71
N PRO A 258 -14.08 -26.30 -19.94
CA PRO A 258 -14.35 -26.80 -21.28
C PRO A 258 -15.64 -26.20 -21.86
N VAL A 259 -15.68 -25.97 -23.17
CA VAL A 259 -16.89 -25.45 -23.84
C VAL A 259 -17.87 -26.61 -24.10
N PRO A 260 -19.14 -26.55 -23.63
CA PRO A 260 -20.11 -27.64 -23.79
C PRO A 260 -20.75 -27.62 -25.18
N HIS A 261 -19.94 -27.75 -26.23
CA HIS A 261 -20.39 -27.73 -27.63
C HIS A 261 -19.53 -28.64 -28.51
N GLU A 262 -20.15 -29.41 -29.40
CA GLU A 262 -19.43 -30.48 -30.11
C GLU A 262 -18.29 -29.99 -31.01
N LYS A 263 -18.48 -28.85 -31.66
CA LYS A 263 -17.47 -28.21 -32.50
C LYS A 263 -16.25 -27.71 -31.71
N TYR A 264 -16.41 -27.47 -30.40
CA TYR A 264 -15.40 -26.80 -29.56
C TYR A 264 -14.89 -27.70 -28.42
N LYS A 265 -15.02 -29.03 -28.54
CA LYS A 265 -14.61 -30.03 -27.52
C LYS A 265 -13.14 -29.87 -27.06
N ASP A 266 -12.27 -29.40 -27.95
CA ASP A 266 -10.84 -29.18 -27.66
C ASP A 266 -10.50 -27.77 -27.16
N LYS A 267 -11.50 -26.92 -26.92
CA LYS A 267 -11.34 -25.54 -26.48
C LYS A 267 -11.90 -25.34 -25.08
N VAL A 268 -11.39 -24.29 -24.44
CA VAL A 268 -11.86 -23.81 -23.14
C VAL A 268 -12.44 -22.41 -23.27
N PHE A 269 -13.28 -22.03 -22.31
CA PHE A 269 -13.68 -20.65 -22.14
C PHE A 269 -12.47 -19.78 -21.85
N TYR A 270 -12.55 -18.56 -22.34
CA TYR A 270 -11.51 -17.60 -22.10
C TYR A 270 -11.61 -17.05 -20.68
N VAL A 271 -10.49 -17.01 -19.94
CA VAL A 271 -10.42 -16.60 -18.52
C VAL A 271 -11.19 -15.32 -18.21
N TRP A 272 -11.18 -14.32 -19.10
CA TRP A 272 -11.90 -13.07 -18.84
C TRP A 272 -13.42 -13.18 -18.95
N PHE A 273 -13.97 -14.28 -19.47
CA PHE A 273 -15.40 -14.57 -19.53
C PHE A 273 -15.84 -15.26 -18.24
N ASP A 274 -15.07 -16.26 -17.78
CA ASP A 274 -15.47 -17.10 -16.66
C ASP A 274 -14.93 -16.63 -15.31
N ALA A 275 -13.84 -15.85 -15.24
CA ALA A 275 -13.30 -15.37 -13.97
C ALA A 275 -14.34 -14.59 -13.13
N PRO A 276 -15.17 -13.69 -13.68
CA PRO A 276 -16.22 -13.03 -12.90
C PRO A 276 -17.38 -13.96 -12.50
N ILE A 277 -17.62 -15.03 -13.27
CA ILE A 277 -18.52 -16.13 -12.87
C ILE A 277 -17.97 -16.87 -11.64
N GLY A 278 -16.65 -16.79 -11.42
CA GLY A 278 -15.96 -17.24 -10.21
C GLY A 278 -16.60 -16.76 -8.91
N TYR A 279 -17.13 -15.54 -8.85
CA TYR A 279 -17.80 -15.07 -7.62
C TYR A 279 -19.05 -15.88 -7.31
N VAL A 280 -19.81 -16.24 -8.35
CA VAL A 280 -21.04 -17.02 -8.25
C VAL A 280 -20.72 -18.47 -7.88
N SER A 281 -19.77 -19.10 -8.56
CA SER A 281 -19.37 -20.49 -8.31
C SER A 281 -18.72 -20.68 -6.94
N ILE A 282 -17.93 -19.72 -6.48
CA ILE A 282 -17.40 -19.75 -5.10
C ILE A 282 -18.54 -19.67 -4.09
N THR A 283 -19.57 -18.86 -4.36
CA THR A 283 -20.77 -18.81 -3.50
C THR A 283 -21.56 -20.13 -3.56
N ALA A 284 -21.65 -20.79 -4.72
CA ALA A 284 -22.23 -22.11 -4.87
C ALA A 284 -21.49 -23.17 -4.04
N SER A 285 -20.16 -23.08 -3.98
CA SER A 285 -19.33 -23.94 -3.11
C SER A 285 -19.44 -23.59 -1.61
N TYR A 286 -20.08 -22.48 -1.27
CA TYR A 286 -20.35 -22.06 0.11
C TYR A 286 -21.74 -22.51 0.56
N THR A 287 -22.75 -22.42 -0.32
CA THR A 287 -24.13 -22.83 -0.04
C THR A 287 -24.85 -23.32 -1.29
N PRO A 288 -25.67 -24.39 -1.20
CA PRO A 288 -26.50 -24.83 -2.33
C PRO A 288 -27.54 -23.78 -2.73
N ASP A 289 -27.99 -22.95 -1.80
CA ASP A 289 -28.95 -21.86 -2.00
C ASP A 289 -28.30 -20.56 -2.53
N TRP A 290 -27.19 -20.64 -3.26
CA TRP A 290 -26.41 -19.47 -3.71
C TRP A 290 -27.22 -18.52 -4.60
N GLU A 291 -28.24 -19.04 -5.29
CA GLU A 291 -29.13 -18.25 -6.14
C GLU A 291 -29.86 -17.16 -5.35
N LYS A 292 -30.15 -17.36 -4.06
CA LYS A 292 -30.75 -16.34 -3.21
C LYS A 292 -29.86 -15.11 -3.05
N TRP A 293 -28.54 -15.27 -3.16
CA TRP A 293 -27.60 -14.15 -3.10
C TRP A 293 -27.38 -13.47 -4.47
N TRP A 294 -27.40 -14.24 -5.56
CA TRP A 294 -26.99 -13.75 -6.89
C TRP A 294 -28.15 -13.47 -7.86
N LYS A 295 -29.36 -13.94 -7.56
CA LYS A 295 -30.56 -13.80 -8.41
C LYS A 295 -31.72 -13.10 -7.69
N ASP A 296 -31.43 -12.34 -6.63
CA ASP A 296 -32.41 -11.59 -5.85
C ASP A 296 -31.99 -10.11 -5.69
N PRO A 297 -32.03 -9.32 -6.78
CA PRO A 297 -31.54 -7.94 -6.78
C PRO A 297 -32.38 -6.99 -5.91
N ASP A 298 -33.62 -7.35 -5.58
CA ASP A 298 -34.50 -6.52 -4.75
C ASP A 298 -34.16 -6.63 -3.25
N ASN A 299 -33.58 -7.76 -2.82
CA ASN A 299 -33.26 -8.01 -1.42
C ASN A 299 -31.75 -8.03 -1.10
N VAL A 300 -30.88 -7.98 -2.12
CA VAL A 300 -29.42 -8.09 -1.97
C VAL A 300 -28.69 -6.90 -2.60
N GLU A 301 -27.87 -6.23 -1.79
CA GLU A 301 -26.95 -5.19 -2.25
C GLU A 301 -25.56 -5.79 -2.55
N LEU A 302 -25.08 -5.65 -3.79
CA LEU A 302 -23.77 -6.14 -4.22
C LEU A 302 -22.72 -5.02 -4.15
N PHE A 303 -21.67 -5.23 -3.35
CA PHE A 303 -20.50 -4.37 -3.27
C PHE A 303 -19.26 -5.08 -3.81
N GLN A 304 -18.61 -4.51 -4.83
CA GLN A 304 -17.44 -5.10 -5.48
C GLN A 304 -16.20 -4.22 -5.31
N PHE A 305 -15.14 -4.77 -4.71
CA PHE A 305 -13.88 -4.08 -4.45
C PHE A 305 -12.79 -4.55 -5.41
N MET A 306 -12.22 -3.61 -6.16
CA MET A 306 -11.24 -3.93 -7.21
C MET A 306 -10.30 -2.76 -7.50
N GLY A 307 -9.18 -3.05 -8.16
CA GLY A 307 -8.30 -2.02 -8.72
C GLY A 307 -8.91 -1.35 -9.96
N LYS A 308 -8.42 -0.15 -10.32
CA LYS A 308 -8.91 0.65 -11.47
C LYS A 308 -8.96 -0.13 -12.78
N ASP A 309 -7.98 -1.00 -12.99
CA ASP A 309 -7.85 -1.80 -14.22
C ASP A 309 -8.98 -2.83 -14.35
N ASN A 310 -9.59 -3.24 -13.24
CA ASN A 310 -10.68 -4.20 -13.22
C ASN A 310 -12.07 -3.54 -13.40
N VAL A 311 -12.18 -2.22 -13.41
CA VAL A 311 -13.48 -1.52 -13.51
C VAL A 311 -14.25 -1.93 -14.77
N PRO A 312 -13.70 -1.84 -16.00
CA PRO A 312 -14.46 -2.17 -17.21
C PRO A 312 -15.02 -3.60 -17.18
N PHE A 313 -14.29 -4.52 -16.49
CA PHE A 313 -14.63 -5.92 -16.30
C PHE A 313 -15.93 -6.15 -15.54
N HIS A 314 -16.26 -5.22 -14.65
CA HIS A 314 -17.38 -5.35 -13.72
C HIS A 314 -18.52 -4.39 -14.06
N THR A 315 -18.26 -3.30 -14.80
CA THR A 315 -19.26 -2.28 -15.12
C THR A 315 -19.91 -2.45 -16.49
N GLU A 316 -19.18 -2.91 -17.52
CA GLU A 316 -19.72 -3.02 -18.89
C GLU A 316 -19.66 -4.43 -19.46
N LYS A 317 -18.51 -5.06 -19.23
CA LYS A 317 -18.09 -6.27 -19.90
C LYS A 317 -17.04 -6.91 -19.04
N CYS A 318 -17.29 -8.13 -18.56
CA CYS A 318 -16.20 -9.09 -18.47
C CYS A 318 -15.39 -9.03 -19.79
N MET A 319 -14.06 -8.73 -19.75
CA MET A 319 -13.05 -8.55 -20.84
C MET A 319 -12.72 -7.08 -21.27
N TYR A 320 -11.51 -6.47 -21.24
CA TYR A 320 -10.08 -6.88 -21.30
C TYR A 320 -9.10 -5.68 -21.03
N TRP A 321 -7.92 -5.89 -20.42
CA TRP A 321 -6.60 -5.21 -20.63
C TRP A 321 -5.45 -6.03 -19.98
N LYS A 322 -4.24 -5.98 -20.56
CA LYS A 322 -3.03 -6.71 -20.12
C LYS A 322 -2.32 -5.96 -18.97
N PHE A 323 -2.16 -6.60 -17.81
CA PHE A 323 -1.21 -6.16 -16.77
C PHE A 323 0.22 -6.45 -17.21
N SER A 324 1.08 -5.43 -17.20
CA SER A 324 2.54 -5.57 -17.26
C SER A 324 3.11 -5.33 -15.85
N LYS A 325 3.37 -6.42 -15.11
CA LYS A 325 4.19 -6.38 -13.88
C LYS A 325 5.55 -6.99 -14.19
N SER A 326 6.44 -6.23 -14.81
CA SER A 326 7.72 -6.77 -15.29
C SER A 326 8.93 -6.52 -14.39
N LYS A 327 8.79 -6.01 -13.16
CA LYS A 327 9.98 -5.72 -12.33
C LYS A 327 10.05 -6.37 -10.95
N GLY A 328 8.94 -6.89 -10.39
CA GLY A 328 8.99 -7.60 -9.10
C GLY A 328 9.58 -6.80 -7.94
N ILE A 329 9.54 -5.46 -8.03
CA ILE A 329 10.09 -4.51 -7.05
C ILE A 329 8.98 -4.10 -6.09
N GLY A 330 9.23 -4.20 -4.79
CA GLY A 330 8.29 -3.82 -3.74
C GLY A 330 8.23 -4.82 -2.57
N VAL A 331 7.44 -4.46 -1.56
CA VAL A 331 7.13 -5.34 -0.41
C VAL A 331 5.94 -6.22 -0.77
N PHE A 332 6.09 -7.52 -0.58
CA PHE A 332 5.05 -8.51 -0.83
C PHE A 332 4.40 -9.00 0.48
N GLY A 333 3.26 -9.69 0.38
CA GLY A 333 2.53 -10.14 1.57
C GLY A 333 3.33 -11.10 2.48
N ASN A 334 4.16 -11.96 1.89
CA ASN A 334 5.12 -12.80 2.62
C ASN A 334 6.27 -11.98 3.23
N ASP A 335 6.82 -11.03 2.48
CA ASP A 335 7.86 -10.13 2.96
C ASP A 335 7.39 -9.34 4.20
N ALA A 336 6.13 -8.88 4.21
CA ALA A 336 5.53 -8.17 5.33
C ALA A 336 5.51 -9.02 6.62
N LYS A 337 5.20 -10.31 6.51
CA LYS A 337 5.23 -11.26 7.64
C LYS A 337 6.63 -11.39 8.24
N ASP A 338 7.67 -11.36 7.42
CA ASP A 338 9.06 -11.51 7.84
C ASP A 338 9.66 -10.25 8.50
N THR A 339 8.93 -9.13 8.49
CA THR A 339 9.38 -7.87 9.12
C THR A 339 9.21 -7.88 10.63
N ASN A 340 8.44 -8.82 11.20
CA ASN A 340 8.05 -8.84 12.60
C ASN A 340 7.27 -7.58 13.06
N ILE A 341 6.80 -6.76 12.11
CA ILE A 341 5.86 -5.67 12.35
C ILE A 341 4.44 -6.29 12.41
N PRO A 342 3.64 -5.99 13.44
CA PRO A 342 2.29 -6.55 13.57
C PRO A 342 1.40 -6.23 12.36
N PRO A 343 0.48 -7.15 11.99
CA PRO A 343 -0.41 -6.94 10.84
C PRO A 343 -1.30 -5.70 11.00
N GLU A 344 -1.71 -5.33 12.22
CA GLU A 344 -2.50 -4.09 12.44
C GLU A 344 -1.78 -2.83 11.96
N VAL A 345 -0.46 -2.76 12.12
CA VAL A 345 0.34 -1.59 11.69
C VAL A 345 0.32 -1.49 10.16
N TRP A 346 0.46 -2.63 9.47
CA TRP A 346 0.34 -2.69 8.02
C TRP A 346 -1.06 -2.30 7.55
N ARG A 347 -2.10 -2.84 8.19
CA ARG A 347 -3.49 -2.50 7.87
C ARG A 347 -3.75 -1.00 8.04
N TYR A 348 -3.37 -0.43 9.19
CA TYR A 348 -3.52 0.99 9.48
C TYR A 348 -2.82 1.86 8.44
N TYR A 349 -1.54 1.60 8.18
CA TYR A 349 -0.74 2.36 7.23
C TYR A 349 -1.34 2.35 5.82
N LEU A 350 -1.69 1.14 5.34
CA LEU A 350 -2.26 0.98 4.00
C LEU A 350 -3.62 1.66 3.87
N LEU A 351 -4.46 1.62 4.91
CA LEU A 351 -5.79 2.23 4.90
C LEU A 351 -5.72 3.77 5.01
N MET A 352 -4.81 4.30 5.82
CA MET A 352 -4.59 5.75 5.91
C MET A 352 -4.02 6.33 4.60
N ASN A 353 -3.20 5.53 3.91
CA ASN A 353 -2.64 5.83 2.60
C ASN A 353 -3.41 5.15 1.45
N ARG A 354 -4.70 4.85 1.62
CA ARG A 354 -5.50 4.23 0.56
C ARG A 354 -5.59 5.16 -0.66
N PRO A 355 -5.27 4.67 -1.88
CA PRO A 355 -5.38 5.46 -3.10
C PRO A 355 -6.84 5.54 -3.57
N GLU A 356 -7.58 6.55 -3.08
CA GLU A 356 -9.00 6.75 -3.45
C GLU A 356 -9.15 7.64 -4.69
N VAL A 357 -8.30 8.67 -4.80
CA VAL A 357 -8.34 9.67 -5.89
C VAL A 357 -7.07 9.61 -6.73
N SER A 358 -5.90 9.51 -6.09
CA SER A 358 -4.60 9.50 -6.73
C SER A 358 -3.71 8.37 -6.21
N ASP A 359 -2.70 8.00 -7.00
CA ASP A 359 -1.75 6.96 -6.64
C ASP A 359 -0.91 7.38 -5.42
N THR A 360 -0.69 6.44 -4.51
CA THR A 360 0.06 6.64 -3.26
C THR A 360 1.34 5.82 -3.26
N LEU A 361 2.45 6.42 -2.84
CA LEU A 361 3.75 5.75 -2.76
C LEU A 361 4.01 5.25 -1.34
N PHE A 362 4.36 3.97 -1.23
CA PHE A 362 4.83 3.40 0.03
C PHE A 362 6.25 3.90 0.34
N THR A 363 6.48 4.39 1.55
CA THR A 363 7.84 4.62 2.06
C THR A 363 8.00 4.11 3.49
N TRP A 364 9.17 3.54 3.79
CA TRP A 364 9.48 3.04 5.13
C TRP A 364 9.52 4.15 6.20
N ALA A 365 9.95 5.36 5.82
CA ALA A 365 9.98 6.51 6.72
C ALA A 365 8.55 6.97 7.09
N ASP A 366 7.64 6.99 6.12
CA ASP A 366 6.23 7.30 6.39
C ASP A 366 5.57 6.21 7.24
N LEU A 367 5.87 4.92 7.00
CA LEU A 367 5.41 3.83 7.87
C LEU A 367 5.86 4.01 9.33
N GLN A 368 7.13 4.35 9.54
CA GLN A 368 7.68 4.63 10.86
C GLN A 368 6.98 5.83 11.51
N ALA A 369 6.80 6.92 10.76
CA ALA A 369 6.13 8.11 11.24
C ALA A 369 4.70 7.77 11.71
N LYS A 370 3.89 7.11 10.88
CA LYS A 370 2.52 6.70 11.22
C LYS A 370 2.46 5.78 12.44
N LEU A 371 3.37 4.82 12.55
CA LEU A 371 3.45 3.95 13.72
C LEU A 371 3.83 4.72 14.99
N ASN A 372 4.89 5.52 14.96
CA ASN A 372 5.41 6.15 16.18
C ASN A 372 4.56 7.36 16.59
N SER A 373 4.11 8.21 15.66
CA SER A 373 3.36 9.42 15.98
C SER A 373 1.85 9.17 16.18
N GLU A 374 1.20 8.41 15.29
CA GLU A 374 -0.26 8.26 15.31
C GLU A 374 -0.70 7.04 16.14
N LEU A 375 -0.04 5.88 15.97
CA LEU A 375 -0.42 4.69 16.74
C LEU A 375 0.16 4.71 18.15
N LEU A 376 1.47 4.90 18.31
CA LEU A 376 2.12 4.83 19.62
C LEU A 376 1.84 6.08 20.48
N ASN A 377 2.15 7.28 19.98
CA ASN A 377 2.08 8.51 20.77
C ASN A 377 0.66 9.08 20.95
N ASN A 378 -0.30 8.72 20.10
CA ASN A 378 -1.69 9.15 20.21
C ASN A 378 -2.59 8.02 20.75
N LEU A 379 -2.91 7.02 19.92
CA LEU A 379 -3.88 5.96 20.28
C LEU A 379 -3.40 5.07 21.44
N GLY A 380 -2.20 4.51 21.33
CA GLY A 380 -1.60 3.67 22.34
C GLY A 380 -1.36 4.43 23.65
N ASN A 381 -0.90 5.69 23.57
CA ASN A 381 -0.69 6.53 24.73
C ASN A 381 -2.00 6.84 25.47
N PHE A 382 -3.08 7.19 24.76
CA PHE A 382 -4.38 7.43 25.37
C PHE A 382 -4.85 6.22 26.18
N ILE A 383 -4.93 5.06 25.54
CA ILE A 383 -5.43 3.82 26.16
C ILE A 383 -4.54 3.41 27.33
N ASN A 384 -3.22 3.46 27.15
CA ASN A 384 -2.28 3.08 28.21
C ASN A 384 -2.36 4.01 29.42
N ARG A 385 -2.52 5.33 29.22
CA ARG A 385 -2.68 6.30 30.32
C ARG A 385 -3.93 6.02 31.15
N VAL A 386 -5.06 5.76 30.49
CA VAL A 386 -6.34 5.47 31.14
C VAL A 386 -6.24 4.15 31.93
N LEU A 387 -5.88 3.06 31.25
CA LEU A 387 -5.84 1.73 31.85
C LEU A 387 -4.77 1.63 32.96
N SER A 388 -3.57 2.19 32.74
CA SER A 388 -2.51 2.18 33.76
C SER A 388 -2.87 3.02 34.98
N PHE A 389 -3.66 4.08 34.85
CA PHE A 389 -4.10 4.86 36.01
C PHE A 389 -5.15 4.12 36.83
N VAL A 390 -6.12 3.49 36.17
CA VAL A 390 -7.15 2.66 36.84
C VAL A 390 -6.53 1.45 37.53
N ALA A 391 -5.51 0.83 36.92
CA ALA A 391 -4.83 -0.34 37.47
C ALA A 391 -3.88 -0.05 38.66
N LYS A 392 -3.64 1.22 39.01
CA LYS A 392 -2.82 1.54 40.19
C LYS A 392 -3.52 1.13 41.49
N PRO A 393 -2.77 0.72 42.52
CA PRO A 393 -3.34 0.30 43.79
C PRO A 393 -4.12 1.42 44.48
N ALA A 394 -5.04 1.02 45.36
CA ALA A 394 -5.84 1.93 46.17
C ALA A 394 -4.95 2.96 46.89
N GLY A 395 -5.27 4.26 46.75
CA GLY A 395 -4.48 5.37 47.26
C GLY A 395 -3.62 6.08 46.20
N ALA A 396 -3.33 5.43 45.07
CA ALA A 396 -2.69 6.03 43.89
C ALA A 396 -3.52 5.89 42.59
N GLY A 397 -4.62 5.15 42.66
CA GLY A 397 -5.61 4.91 41.60
C GLY A 397 -6.78 4.07 42.14
N TYR A 398 -7.41 3.26 41.28
CA TYR A 398 -8.70 2.61 41.56
C TYR A 398 -8.63 1.08 41.72
N ASP A 399 -7.44 0.52 41.96
CA ASP A 399 -7.21 -0.92 42.18
C ASP A 399 -7.79 -1.83 41.07
N SER A 400 -7.70 -1.36 39.82
CA SER A 400 -8.28 -2.03 38.64
C SER A 400 -9.80 -2.12 38.63
N ILE A 401 -10.51 -1.36 39.48
CA ILE A 401 -11.98 -1.32 39.53
C ILE A 401 -12.46 -0.04 38.85
N VAL A 402 -13.45 -0.15 37.97
CA VAL A 402 -14.07 1.00 37.30
C VAL A 402 -14.84 1.83 38.33
N PRO A 403 -14.51 3.13 38.48
CA PRO A 403 -15.13 3.97 39.50
C PRO A 403 -16.59 4.25 39.18
N ASP A 404 -17.37 4.51 40.23
CA ASP A 404 -18.71 5.03 40.06
C ASP A 404 -18.69 6.53 39.79
N ALA A 405 -19.56 6.99 38.89
CA ALA A 405 -19.57 8.35 38.40
C ALA A 405 -21.01 8.87 38.25
N PRO A 406 -21.68 9.16 39.38
CA PRO A 406 -23.00 9.76 39.34
C PRO A 406 -22.93 11.17 38.70
N ASN A 407 -23.97 11.53 37.95
CA ASN A 407 -24.14 12.85 37.32
C ASN A 407 -23.08 13.23 36.26
N ALA A 408 -22.43 12.28 35.59
CA ALA A 408 -21.44 12.55 34.53
C ALA A 408 -21.92 13.52 33.44
N GLU A 409 -23.23 13.50 33.13
CA GLU A 409 -23.92 14.38 32.19
C GLU A 409 -23.94 15.87 32.59
N SER A 410 -23.79 16.15 33.88
CA SER A 410 -23.79 17.50 34.45
C SER A 410 -22.39 18.14 34.44
N HIS A 411 -21.33 17.35 34.24
CA HIS A 411 -19.95 17.85 34.21
C HIS A 411 -19.66 18.58 32.88
N PRO A 412 -19.41 19.90 32.88
CA PRO A 412 -19.41 20.71 31.66
C PRO A 412 -18.40 20.23 30.60
N LEU A 413 -17.18 19.91 31.03
CA LEU A 413 -16.11 19.43 30.14
C LEU A 413 -16.43 18.04 29.56
N THR A 414 -17.04 17.16 30.36
CA THR A 414 -17.43 15.81 29.92
C THR A 414 -18.57 15.86 28.91
N LYS A 415 -19.57 16.72 29.16
CA LYS A 415 -20.69 16.92 28.25
C LYS A 415 -20.25 17.49 26.91
N ALA A 416 -19.45 18.55 26.91
CA ALA A 416 -18.93 19.16 25.68
C ALA A 416 -18.11 18.15 24.86
N TYR A 417 -17.31 17.33 25.53
CA TYR A 417 -16.51 16.30 24.87
C TYR A 417 -17.34 15.14 24.33
N ALA A 418 -18.39 14.71 25.04
CA ALA A 418 -19.32 13.68 24.58
C ALA A 418 -20.10 14.14 23.33
N GLU A 419 -20.53 15.40 23.28
CA GLU A 419 -21.17 16.00 22.09
C GLU A 419 -20.22 16.01 20.88
N LYS A 420 -18.93 16.36 21.10
CA LYS A 420 -17.91 16.31 20.05
C LYS A 420 -17.68 14.87 19.55
N THR A 421 -17.63 13.91 20.47
CA THR A 421 -17.49 12.49 20.15
C THR A 421 -18.67 11.97 19.33
N SER A 422 -19.90 12.33 19.70
CA SER A 422 -21.11 11.98 18.94
C SER A 422 -21.01 12.45 17.49
N LYS A 423 -20.55 13.69 17.26
CA LYS A 423 -20.37 14.23 15.90
C LYS A 423 -19.34 13.45 15.09
N TRP A 424 -18.23 13.02 15.72
CA TRP A 424 -17.24 12.18 15.05
C TRP A 424 -17.79 10.80 14.70
N VAL A 425 -18.59 10.22 15.58
CA VAL A 425 -19.27 8.94 15.34
C VAL A 425 -20.28 9.06 14.19
N GLU A 426 -21.07 10.12 14.14
CA GLU A 426 -22.00 10.39 13.03
C GLU A 426 -21.24 10.53 11.69
N GLN A 427 -20.14 11.28 11.67
CA GLN A 427 -19.29 11.40 10.48
C GLN A 427 -18.63 10.08 10.09
N TYR A 428 -18.21 9.28 11.07
CA TYR A 428 -17.69 7.93 10.83
C TYR A 428 -18.74 7.06 10.15
N LEU A 429 -19.97 7.04 10.67
CA LEU A 429 -21.06 6.24 10.10
C LEU A 429 -21.38 6.68 8.68
N ASP A 430 -21.53 7.98 8.43
CA ASP A 430 -21.78 8.52 7.09
C ASP A 430 -20.66 8.16 6.10
N ALA A 431 -19.39 8.26 6.55
CA ALA A 431 -18.25 7.89 5.74
C ALA A 431 -18.24 6.39 5.41
N MET A 432 -18.50 5.53 6.39
CA MET A 432 -18.45 4.08 6.23
C MET A 432 -19.61 3.53 5.39
N GLU A 433 -20.82 4.06 5.53
CA GLU A 433 -21.97 3.74 4.66
C GLU A 433 -21.69 4.10 3.19
N LYS A 434 -20.95 5.20 2.96
CA LYS A 434 -20.51 5.63 1.62
C LYS A 434 -19.18 5.01 1.19
N VAL A 435 -18.67 4.02 1.93
CA VAL A 435 -17.40 3.31 1.66
C VAL A 435 -16.18 4.24 1.56
N LYS A 436 -16.22 5.41 2.23
CA LYS A 436 -15.09 6.35 2.38
C LYS A 436 -14.19 5.91 3.54
N LEU A 437 -13.54 4.76 3.35
CA LEU A 437 -12.79 4.06 4.41
C LEU A 437 -11.70 4.93 5.05
N LYS A 438 -10.97 5.70 4.24
CA LYS A 438 -9.92 6.61 4.74
C LYS A 438 -10.49 7.71 5.65
N GLN A 439 -11.64 8.25 5.27
CA GLN A 439 -12.32 9.27 6.08
C GLN A 439 -12.85 8.67 7.39
N GLY A 440 -13.45 7.47 7.33
CA GLY A 440 -13.87 6.74 8.52
C GLY A 440 -12.72 6.53 9.51
N LEU A 441 -11.56 6.06 9.03
CA LEU A 441 -10.38 5.88 9.88
C LEU A 441 -9.91 7.19 10.53
N LYS A 442 -9.89 8.30 9.77
CA LYS A 442 -9.54 9.63 10.29
C LYS A 442 -10.50 10.08 11.40
N CYS A 443 -11.81 9.88 11.22
CA CYS A 443 -12.80 10.21 12.25
C CYS A 443 -12.57 9.40 13.53
N ALA A 444 -12.28 8.09 13.43
CA ALA A 444 -11.98 7.26 14.59
C ALA A 444 -10.69 7.72 15.31
N MET A 445 -9.63 8.05 14.56
CA MET A 445 -8.38 8.54 15.14
C MET A 445 -8.51 9.95 15.76
N ALA A 446 -9.41 10.79 15.24
CA ALA A 446 -9.71 12.09 15.82
C ALA A 446 -10.32 11.98 17.23
N ILE A 447 -11.15 10.96 17.48
CA ILE A 447 -11.68 10.68 18.83
C ILE A 447 -10.55 10.41 19.82
N SER A 448 -9.52 9.66 19.42
CA SER A 448 -8.33 9.43 20.27
C SER A 448 -7.55 10.70 20.54
N SER A 449 -7.34 11.55 19.53
CA SER A 449 -6.65 12.83 19.70
C SER A 449 -7.39 13.75 20.67
N ASP A 450 -8.71 13.84 20.52
CA ASP A 450 -9.56 14.61 21.42
C ASP A 450 -9.59 14.00 22.83
N GLY A 451 -9.49 12.69 22.96
CA GLY A 451 -9.39 11.99 24.25
C GLY A 451 -8.10 12.31 25.00
N ASN A 452 -6.98 12.38 24.28
CA ASN A 452 -5.71 12.84 24.86
C ASN A 452 -5.81 14.30 25.33
N ALA A 453 -6.45 15.18 24.56
CA ALA A 453 -6.68 16.57 24.95
C ALA A 453 -7.58 16.67 26.19
N TYR A 454 -8.68 15.92 26.23
CA TYR A 454 -9.59 15.83 27.37
C TYR A 454 -8.90 15.40 28.67
N LEU A 455 -8.04 14.37 28.61
CA LEU A 455 -7.23 13.95 29.75
C LEU A 455 -6.22 15.02 30.20
N GLN A 456 -5.69 15.80 29.25
CA GLN A 456 -4.73 16.85 29.55
C GLN A 456 -5.40 18.09 30.18
N GLU A 457 -6.54 18.51 29.63
CA GLU A 457 -7.34 19.65 30.10
C GLU A 457 -7.94 19.39 31.48
N SER A 458 -8.46 18.17 31.70
CA SER A 458 -8.98 17.76 33.01
C SER A 458 -7.91 17.66 34.09
N GLN A 459 -6.63 17.49 33.73
CA GLN A 459 -5.53 17.26 34.68
C GLN A 459 -5.88 16.17 35.72
N PHE A 460 -6.45 15.05 35.26
CA PHE A 460 -7.08 14.03 36.11
C PHE A 460 -6.18 13.51 37.26
N TRP A 461 -4.85 13.56 37.11
CA TRP A 461 -3.88 13.19 38.16
C TRP A 461 -3.84 14.16 39.34
N LYS A 462 -4.17 15.45 39.13
CA LYS A 462 -4.36 16.43 40.20
C LYS A 462 -5.76 16.30 40.78
N LEU A 463 -6.78 16.19 39.92
CA LEU A 463 -8.17 16.00 40.36
C LEU A 463 -8.30 14.80 41.29
N TYR A 464 -7.60 13.69 41.05
CA TYR A 464 -7.63 12.54 41.96
C TYR A 464 -7.30 12.89 43.43
N LYS A 465 -6.45 13.89 43.65
CA LYS A 465 -6.06 14.35 45.00
C LYS A 465 -6.97 15.45 45.56
N GLU A 466 -7.57 16.25 44.67
CA GLU A 466 -8.34 17.45 45.03
C GLU A 466 -9.85 17.15 45.06
N ASP A 467 -10.37 16.49 44.03
CA ASP A 467 -11.77 16.10 43.84
C ASP A 467 -11.87 14.70 43.21
N SER A 468 -11.98 13.70 44.08
CA SER A 468 -12.07 12.30 43.66
C SER A 468 -13.35 12.00 42.87
N ALA A 469 -14.44 12.75 43.06
CA ALA A 469 -15.70 12.51 42.37
C ALA A 469 -15.63 13.00 40.91
N ALA A 470 -15.06 14.19 40.67
CA ALA A 470 -14.81 14.67 39.31
C ALA A 470 -13.80 13.79 38.55
N CYS A 471 -12.77 13.30 39.25
CA CYS A 471 -11.80 12.36 38.66
C CYS A 471 -12.46 11.04 38.22
N ALA A 472 -13.40 10.52 39.01
CA ALA A 472 -14.16 9.32 38.68
C ALA A 472 -14.99 9.49 37.40
N ILE A 473 -15.65 10.65 37.22
CA ILE A 473 -16.38 10.99 35.99
C ILE A 473 -15.46 11.00 34.78
N VAL A 474 -14.32 11.67 34.87
CA VAL A 474 -13.34 11.77 33.77
C VAL A 474 -12.82 10.39 33.35
N LEU A 475 -12.50 9.53 34.32
CA LEU A 475 -11.95 8.20 34.05
C LEU A 475 -12.99 7.21 33.55
N LYS A 476 -14.21 7.21 34.11
CA LYS A 476 -15.29 6.35 33.61
C LYS A 476 -15.66 6.71 32.17
N THR A 477 -15.73 8.00 31.86
CA THR A 477 -15.93 8.47 30.47
C THR A 477 -14.77 8.01 29.58
N SER A 478 -13.53 8.18 30.02
CA SER A 478 -12.35 7.79 29.24
C SER A 478 -12.27 6.28 29.00
N LEU A 479 -12.65 5.45 29.99
CA LEU A 479 -12.76 3.99 29.82
C LEU A 479 -13.81 3.60 28.79
N GLY A 480 -14.97 4.25 28.82
CA GLY A 480 -16.00 4.06 27.81
C GLY A 480 -15.56 4.47 26.40
N LEU A 481 -14.70 5.48 26.29
CA LEU A 481 -14.09 5.87 25.01
C LEU A 481 -13.05 4.87 24.53
N VAL A 482 -12.27 4.26 25.44
CA VAL A 482 -11.37 3.14 25.09
C VAL A 482 -12.17 1.99 24.47
N TYR A 483 -13.31 1.65 25.07
CA TYR A 483 -14.23 0.66 24.53
C TYR A 483 -14.81 1.06 23.17
N LEU A 484 -15.28 2.30 23.04
CA LEU A 484 -15.81 2.83 21.79
C LEU A 484 -14.76 2.80 20.66
N LEU A 485 -13.52 3.21 20.95
CA LEU A 485 -12.42 3.16 20.00
C LEU A 485 -12.10 1.71 19.56
N ALA A 486 -12.17 0.74 20.47
CA ALA A 486 -12.03 -0.68 20.11
C ALA A 486 -13.13 -1.12 19.13
N CYS A 487 -14.37 -0.67 19.32
CA CYS A 487 -15.47 -0.99 18.40
C CYS A 487 -15.27 -0.31 17.02
N LEU A 488 -14.97 0.98 17.00
CA LEU A 488 -14.83 1.75 15.74
C LEU A 488 -13.59 1.35 14.93
N LEU A 489 -12.53 0.90 15.60
CA LEU A 489 -11.28 0.49 14.96
C LEU A 489 -11.25 -1.00 14.60
N GLU A 490 -12.18 -1.85 15.05
CA GLU A 490 -12.17 -3.28 14.69
C GLU A 490 -12.16 -3.54 13.18
N PRO A 491 -12.90 -2.80 12.34
CA PRO A 491 -12.82 -2.97 10.90
C PRO A 491 -11.41 -2.75 10.34
N PHE A 492 -10.65 -1.84 10.97
CA PHE A 492 -9.33 -1.41 10.50
C PHE A 492 -8.20 -2.22 11.15
N MET A 493 -8.27 -2.45 12.46
CA MET A 493 -7.26 -3.09 13.31
C MET A 493 -7.96 -4.09 14.25
N PRO A 494 -8.31 -5.29 13.75
CA PRO A 494 -9.11 -6.26 14.51
C PRO A 494 -8.38 -6.82 15.73
N SER A 495 -7.11 -7.24 15.59
CA SER A 495 -6.37 -7.84 16.71
C SER A 495 -5.98 -6.79 17.76
N PHE A 496 -5.81 -5.53 17.37
CA PHE A 496 -5.77 -4.40 18.33
C PHE A 496 -7.05 -4.30 19.16
N SER A 497 -8.20 -4.40 18.52
CA SER A 497 -9.50 -4.25 19.18
C SER A 497 -9.78 -5.41 20.15
N GLU A 498 -9.42 -6.63 19.74
CA GLU A 498 -9.44 -7.81 20.62
C GLU A 498 -8.52 -7.64 21.83
N GLU A 499 -7.30 -7.14 21.64
CA GLU A 499 -6.35 -6.92 22.73
C GLU A 499 -6.83 -5.83 23.71
N VAL A 500 -7.44 -4.75 23.22
CA VAL A 500 -8.02 -3.70 24.07
C VAL A 500 -9.19 -4.27 24.90
N LEU A 501 -10.09 -5.05 24.30
CA LEU A 501 -11.18 -5.71 25.03
C LEU A 501 -10.65 -6.71 26.06
N ARG A 502 -9.58 -7.45 25.74
CA ARG A 502 -8.90 -8.34 26.67
C ARG A 502 -8.32 -7.58 27.86
N GLN A 503 -7.71 -6.41 27.65
CA GLN A 503 -7.22 -5.55 28.73
C GLN A 503 -8.36 -4.92 29.55
N LEU A 504 -9.52 -4.68 28.94
CA LEU A 504 -10.74 -4.31 29.65
C LEU A 504 -11.43 -5.49 30.35
N ASN A 505 -10.95 -6.72 30.17
CA ASN A 505 -11.59 -7.94 30.70
C ASN A 505 -13.04 -8.12 30.21
N LEU A 506 -13.28 -7.80 28.93
CA LEU A 506 -14.56 -8.00 28.24
C LEU A 506 -14.37 -9.03 27.13
N SER A 507 -15.38 -9.90 26.92
CA SER A 507 -15.32 -10.88 25.84
C SER A 507 -15.56 -10.19 24.48
N PRO A 508 -14.68 -10.38 23.47
CA PRO A 508 -14.91 -9.79 22.15
C PRO A 508 -16.19 -10.29 21.48
N GLU A 509 -16.57 -11.54 21.71
CA GLU A 509 -17.71 -12.18 21.04
C GLU A 509 -19.07 -11.60 21.47
N GLU A 510 -19.20 -11.18 22.74
CA GLU A 510 -20.45 -10.64 23.28
C GLU A 510 -20.50 -9.11 23.20
N ASN A 511 -19.35 -8.45 23.28
CA ASN A 511 -19.27 -7.00 23.46
C ASN A 511 -18.85 -6.26 22.19
N LEU A 512 -18.24 -6.91 21.19
CA LEU A 512 -17.87 -6.22 19.95
C LEU A 512 -19.10 -6.03 19.05
N SER A 513 -19.82 -4.94 19.27
CA SER A 513 -21.04 -4.60 18.55
C SER A 513 -21.13 -3.07 18.38
N PHE A 514 -21.63 -2.64 17.22
CA PHE A 514 -21.90 -1.23 16.98
C PHE A 514 -23.19 -1.07 16.16
N SER A 515 -24.27 -1.65 16.67
CA SER A 515 -25.57 -1.72 15.98
C SER A 515 -26.56 -0.68 16.50
N GLU A 516 -27.45 -0.21 15.61
CA GLU A 516 -28.57 0.66 16.01
C GLU A 516 -29.54 -0.07 16.93
N GLU A 517 -29.81 -1.35 16.65
CA GLU A 517 -30.76 -2.18 17.39
C GLU A 517 -30.38 -2.36 18.87
N LYS A 518 -29.07 -2.36 19.19
CA LYS A 518 -28.59 -2.42 20.58
C LYS A 518 -28.39 -1.05 21.23
N GLY A 519 -28.74 0.04 20.53
CA GLY A 519 -28.66 1.41 21.02
C GLY A 519 -27.24 1.93 21.23
N GLU A 520 -26.22 1.28 20.66
CA GLU A 520 -24.79 1.61 20.90
C GLU A 520 -24.40 2.97 20.31
N ILE A 521 -25.08 3.39 19.24
CA ILE A 521 -24.92 4.72 18.65
C ILE A 521 -25.52 5.79 19.58
N ALA A 522 -26.63 5.50 20.24
CA ALA A 522 -27.19 6.41 21.25
C ALA A 522 -26.28 6.49 22.48
N LYS A 523 -25.67 5.36 22.89
CA LYS A 523 -24.67 5.32 23.98
C LYS A 523 -23.38 6.07 23.66
N ALA A 524 -23.06 6.32 22.39
CA ALA A 524 -21.92 7.19 22.04
C ALA A 524 -22.08 8.63 22.57
N LYS A 525 -23.33 9.07 22.85
CA LYS A 525 -23.62 10.37 23.51
C LYS A 525 -23.40 10.33 25.02
N SER A 526 -23.34 9.14 25.61
CA SER A 526 -23.04 8.92 27.02
C SER A 526 -21.93 7.87 27.18
N PRO A 527 -20.67 8.18 26.78
CA PRO A 527 -19.59 7.19 26.80
C PRO A 527 -19.37 6.54 28.17
N TRP A 528 -19.70 7.23 29.26
CA TRP A 528 -19.62 6.71 30.63
C TRP A 528 -20.55 5.51 30.92
N ASP A 529 -21.49 5.16 30.03
CA ASP A 529 -22.40 4.02 30.19
C ASP A 529 -21.88 2.72 29.53
N PHE A 530 -20.79 2.77 28.76
CA PHE A 530 -20.28 1.58 28.07
C PHE A 530 -19.68 0.53 29.00
N VAL A 531 -19.01 0.95 30.08
CA VAL A 531 -18.37 0.05 31.04
C VAL A 531 -19.02 0.23 32.41
N PRO A 532 -19.61 -0.82 33.01
CA PRO A 532 -20.34 -0.68 34.27
C PRO A 532 -19.39 -0.33 35.43
N ALA A 533 -19.91 0.44 36.39
CA ALA A 533 -19.20 0.71 37.63
C ALA A 533 -18.98 -0.59 38.42
N GLY A 534 -17.84 -0.71 39.10
CA GLY A 534 -17.47 -1.93 39.82
C GLY A 534 -16.87 -3.04 38.94
N HIS A 535 -16.86 -2.88 37.62
CA HIS A 535 -16.18 -3.81 36.71
C HIS A 535 -14.68 -3.85 36.99
N LYS A 536 -14.07 -5.04 36.93
CA LYS A 536 -12.63 -5.21 37.14
C LYS A 536 -11.92 -5.35 35.80
N ILE A 537 -11.05 -4.40 35.49
CA ILE A 537 -10.23 -4.43 34.27
C ILE A 537 -9.10 -5.47 34.40
N GLY A 538 -8.59 -5.90 33.24
CA GLY A 538 -7.45 -6.79 33.13
C GLY A 538 -6.12 -6.06 33.37
N LYS A 539 -5.01 -6.74 33.04
CA LYS A 539 -3.67 -6.16 33.19
C LYS A 539 -3.32 -5.26 31.99
N PRO A 540 -3.06 -3.96 32.19
CA PRO A 540 -2.67 -3.07 31.11
C PRO A 540 -1.30 -3.48 30.51
N ALA A 541 -1.18 -3.36 29.19
CA ALA A 541 0.08 -3.59 28.49
C ALA A 541 0.23 -2.63 27.29
N PRO A 542 1.46 -2.18 26.95
CA PRO A 542 1.68 -1.38 25.76
C PRO A 542 1.22 -2.09 24.49
N LEU A 543 0.38 -1.41 23.70
CA LEU A 543 -0.26 -1.98 22.50
C LEU A 543 0.66 -1.94 21.27
N PHE A 544 1.54 -0.95 21.18
CA PHE A 544 2.46 -0.76 20.06
C PHE A 544 3.90 -0.70 20.55
N LYS A 545 4.82 -1.13 19.68
CA LYS A 545 6.27 -1.03 19.90
C LYS A 545 6.85 0.01 18.95
N GLU A 546 7.76 0.82 19.46
CA GLU A 546 8.47 1.82 18.67
C GLU A 546 9.32 1.15 17.57
N LEU A 547 9.25 1.70 16.37
CA LEU A 547 10.15 1.34 15.27
C LEU A 547 11.31 2.33 15.19
N LYS A 548 12.52 1.84 15.44
CA LYS A 548 13.74 2.67 15.44
C LYS A 548 14.31 2.88 14.03
N ASP A 549 15.06 3.96 13.86
CA ASP A 549 15.73 4.32 12.60
C ASP A 549 16.61 3.17 12.05
N GLU A 550 17.30 2.42 12.92
CA GLU A 550 18.12 1.29 12.48
C GLU A 550 17.29 0.15 11.88
N GLY A 551 16.10 -0.11 12.45
CA GLY A 551 15.17 -1.12 11.93
C GLY A 551 14.62 -0.72 10.55
N VAL A 552 14.31 0.55 10.37
CA VAL A 552 13.86 1.13 9.08
C VAL A 552 14.95 0.99 8.02
N ALA A 553 16.20 1.33 8.34
CA ALA A 553 17.32 1.19 7.42
C ALA A 553 17.54 -0.28 7.01
N LEU A 554 17.49 -1.20 7.98
CA LEU A 554 17.62 -2.64 7.73
C LEU A 554 16.51 -3.17 6.82
N HIS A 555 15.25 -2.79 7.08
CA HIS A 555 14.14 -3.19 6.21
C HIS A 555 14.26 -2.57 4.82
N ARG A 556 14.63 -1.29 4.71
CA ARG A 556 14.83 -0.61 3.43
C ARG A 556 15.90 -1.31 2.58
N GLU A 557 17.01 -1.71 3.19
CA GLU A 557 18.07 -2.43 2.50
C GLU A 557 17.65 -3.86 2.15
N LYS A 558 17.03 -4.58 3.09
CA LYS A 558 16.58 -5.98 2.91
C LYS A 558 15.55 -6.13 1.79
N TYR A 559 14.63 -5.16 1.67
CA TYR A 559 13.53 -5.20 0.70
C TYR A 559 13.77 -4.30 -0.54
N ALA A 560 15.00 -3.82 -0.74
CA ALA A 560 15.41 -3.20 -1.99
C ALA A 560 15.55 -4.25 -3.12
N GLY A 561 15.42 -3.82 -4.38
CA GLY A 561 15.55 -4.70 -5.55
C GLY A 561 14.33 -5.61 -5.81
N SER A 562 14.51 -6.60 -6.69
CA SER A 562 13.46 -7.56 -7.08
C SER A 562 13.42 -8.80 -6.17
N GLN A 563 12.28 -9.48 -6.07
CA GLN A 563 12.16 -10.74 -5.30
C GLN A 563 13.13 -11.84 -5.77
N ALA A 564 13.43 -11.91 -7.07
CA ALA A 564 14.35 -12.89 -7.62
C ALA A 564 15.78 -12.65 -7.11
N GLU A 565 16.26 -11.41 -7.16
CA GLU A 565 17.57 -11.00 -6.61
C GLU A 565 17.65 -11.23 -5.10
N ARG A 566 16.56 -10.97 -4.37
CA ARG A 566 16.48 -11.24 -2.92
C ARG A 566 16.58 -12.73 -2.62
N SER A 567 15.87 -13.57 -3.39
CA SER A 567 15.87 -15.02 -3.21
C SER A 567 17.25 -15.61 -3.50
N SER A 568 17.93 -15.13 -4.55
CA SER A 568 19.31 -15.54 -4.83
C SER A 568 20.29 -15.09 -3.76
N LYS A 569 20.16 -13.85 -3.25
CA LYS A 569 21.01 -13.34 -2.16
C LYS A 569 20.78 -14.10 -0.85
N ALA A 570 19.52 -14.37 -0.50
CA ALA A 570 19.18 -15.15 0.69
C ALA A 570 19.65 -16.61 0.60
N ALA A 571 19.57 -17.22 -0.60
CA ALA A 571 20.14 -18.55 -0.84
C ALA A 571 21.66 -18.55 -0.68
N ALA A 572 22.36 -17.55 -1.25
CA ALA A 572 23.80 -17.38 -1.11
C ALA A 572 24.22 -17.12 0.35
N ASP A 573 23.48 -16.30 1.09
CA ASP A 573 23.75 -16.01 2.51
C ASP A 573 23.47 -17.23 3.41
N ALA A 574 22.44 -18.01 3.10
CA ALA A 574 22.14 -19.26 3.80
C ALA A 574 23.20 -20.34 3.52
N GLU A 575 23.72 -20.40 2.29
CA GLU A 575 24.81 -21.29 1.89
C GLU A 575 26.14 -20.86 2.53
N ALA A 576 26.44 -19.56 2.53
CA ALA A 576 27.59 -18.99 3.25
C ALA A 576 27.51 -19.26 4.77
N SER A 577 26.32 -19.17 5.36
CA SER A 577 26.09 -19.50 6.78
C SER A 577 26.24 -21.00 7.07
N LYS A 578 25.83 -21.88 6.14
CA LYS A 578 26.07 -23.33 6.24
C LYS A 578 27.55 -23.68 6.13
N VAL A 579 28.27 -23.05 5.20
CA VAL A 579 29.73 -23.21 5.03
C VAL A 579 30.48 -22.68 6.26
N ALA A 580 30.09 -21.52 6.79
CA ALA A 580 30.67 -20.97 8.01
C ALA A 580 30.41 -21.84 9.26
N ASN A 581 29.26 -22.51 9.34
CA ASN A 581 28.96 -23.47 10.40
C ASN A 581 29.69 -24.81 10.23
N GLN A 582 29.96 -25.25 9.00
CA GLN A 582 30.81 -26.42 8.72
C GLN A 582 32.29 -26.15 9.08
N LEU A 583 32.79 -24.93 8.83
CA LEU A 583 34.15 -24.51 9.19
C LEU A 583 34.40 -24.38 10.70
N LYS A 584 33.34 -24.28 11.52
CA LYS A 584 33.44 -24.29 13.00
C LYS A 584 33.51 -25.69 13.61
N GLY A 585 33.40 -26.74 12.80
CA GLY A 585 33.40 -28.15 13.23
C GLY A 585 34.79 -28.79 13.40
N THR A 586 35.87 -28.14 12.96
CA THR A 586 37.23 -28.68 13.05
C THR A 586 38.06 -27.90 14.07
N LYS A 587 38.14 -28.43 15.29
CA LYS A 587 39.14 -28.00 16.29
C LYS A 587 40.38 -28.89 16.20
N LEU A 588 41.56 -28.27 16.12
CA LEU A 588 42.80 -28.80 16.69
C LEU A 588 43.35 -27.76 17.69
N SER A 589 43.65 -28.29 18.88
CA SER A 589 44.32 -27.76 20.08
C SER A 589 45.76 -27.30 19.80
N ASP A 590 46.52 -26.56 20.62
CA ASP A 590 46.42 -26.04 21.99
C ASP A 590 47.54 -24.99 22.16
N GLY A 591 47.45 -24.13 23.20
CA GLY A 591 48.62 -23.40 23.74
C GLY A 591 48.50 -21.88 23.90
N GLY A 592 47.86 -21.41 24.99
CA GLY A 592 48.05 -20.05 25.54
C GLY A 592 49.35 -19.94 26.38
N PRO A 593 49.62 -18.88 27.21
CA PRO A 593 48.75 -17.79 27.69
C PRO A 593 49.43 -16.38 27.61
N LYS A 594 48.75 -15.24 27.84
CA LYS A 594 48.55 -14.60 29.16
C LYS A 594 47.58 -13.40 29.08
N LYS A 595 46.64 -13.37 30.04
CA LYS A 595 45.87 -12.19 30.46
C LYS A 595 46.69 -11.37 31.45
N GLU A 596 46.50 -10.05 31.45
CA GLU A 596 46.40 -9.30 32.70
C GLU A 596 45.42 -8.12 32.57
N GLN A 597 44.66 -7.92 33.64
CA GLN A 597 43.50 -7.05 33.80
C GLN A 597 43.89 -5.63 34.25
N LYS A 598 42.97 -4.66 34.11
CA LYS A 598 42.50 -3.77 35.22
C LYS A 598 41.34 -2.90 34.68
N LYS A 599 40.11 -3.10 35.18
CA LYS A 599 39.47 -2.51 36.38
C LYS A 599 38.98 -1.07 36.19
N GLN A 600 37.67 -0.91 36.45
CA GLN A 600 36.94 0.34 36.60
C GLN A 600 37.41 1.17 37.81
N SER A 601 37.38 2.48 37.62
CA SER A 601 37.05 3.54 38.60
C SER A 601 36.49 4.69 37.76
N GLY A 602 35.29 5.24 37.93
CA GLY A 602 34.69 5.70 39.18
C GLY A 602 35.08 7.16 39.41
N GLY A 603 34.32 8.13 38.87
CA GLY A 603 34.40 9.52 39.32
C GLY A 603 34.09 10.63 38.30
N SER A 604 32.99 11.33 38.57
CA SER A 604 32.68 12.74 38.25
C SER A 604 31.95 13.08 36.94
N LYS A 605 30.74 13.62 37.15
CA LYS A 605 29.92 14.35 36.19
C LYS A 605 30.70 15.54 35.64
N SER A 606 30.86 15.58 34.32
CA SER A 606 31.02 16.81 33.55
C SER A 606 29.91 16.81 32.50
N LYS A 607 29.07 17.86 32.52
CA LYS A 607 28.11 18.13 31.46
C LYS A 607 28.88 18.30 30.16
N THR A 608 28.80 17.33 29.24
CA THR A 608 29.17 17.59 27.84
C THR A 608 28.19 18.60 27.28
N ALA A 609 28.63 19.84 27.19
CA ALA A 609 28.00 20.88 26.40
C ALA A 609 27.75 20.32 24.98
N GLU A 610 26.54 20.53 24.46
CA GLU A 610 26.25 20.36 23.03
C GLU A 610 27.28 21.20 22.26
N ALA A 611 28.11 20.56 21.45
CA ALA A 611 28.97 21.27 20.52
C ALA A 611 28.05 21.98 19.51
N ASP A 612 28.05 23.32 19.55
CA ASP A 612 27.26 24.16 18.65
C ASP A 612 27.47 23.74 17.18
N ILE A 613 26.39 23.30 16.54
CA ILE A 613 26.37 22.98 15.11
C ILE A 613 26.26 24.30 14.36
N THR A 614 27.38 24.77 13.82
CA THR A 614 27.48 26.03 13.06
C THR A 614 27.40 25.80 11.54
N VAL A 615 26.80 26.75 10.82
CA VAL A 615 26.72 26.77 9.34
C VAL A 615 28.10 26.88 8.68
N ALA A 616 29.10 27.40 9.40
CA ALA A 616 30.48 27.49 8.94
C ALA A 616 31.12 26.12 8.63
N LYS A 617 30.49 25.00 9.03
CA LYS A 617 30.93 23.64 8.66
C LYS A 617 30.56 23.26 7.22
N LEU A 618 29.63 23.95 6.57
CA LEU A 618 29.24 23.69 5.20
C LEU A 618 30.25 24.29 4.21
N ASP A 619 30.58 23.53 3.18
CA ASP A 619 31.38 24.00 2.03
C ASP A 619 30.46 24.31 0.87
N ILE A 620 29.80 25.47 0.92
CA ILE A 620 28.96 25.96 -0.18
C ILE A 620 29.82 26.86 -1.06
N ARG A 621 29.91 26.55 -2.35
CA ARG A 621 30.70 27.30 -3.33
C ARG A 621 29.85 27.75 -4.51
N VAL A 622 30.33 28.79 -5.19
CA VAL A 622 29.81 29.21 -6.50
C VAL A 622 30.27 28.19 -7.56
N GLY A 623 29.34 27.43 -8.12
CA GLY A 623 29.58 26.46 -9.19
C GLY A 623 29.11 26.97 -10.55
N LEU A 624 29.85 26.72 -11.62
CA LEU A 624 29.45 26.98 -13.00
C LEU A 624 29.09 25.65 -13.69
N ILE A 625 27.84 25.53 -14.15
CA ILE A 625 27.41 24.36 -14.93
C ILE A 625 28.05 24.44 -16.32
N ARG A 626 29.05 23.59 -16.59
CA ARG A 626 29.72 23.49 -17.88
C ARG A 626 28.89 22.70 -18.88
N LYS A 627 28.26 21.64 -18.38
CA LYS A 627 27.46 20.71 -19.17
C LYS A 627 26.37 20.13 -18.30
N ALA A 628 25.13 20.14 -18.78
CA ALA A 628 24.02 19.37 -18.24
C ALA A 628 23.47 18.44 -19.32
N GLU A 629 23.15 17.20 -18.95
CA GLU A 629 22.51 16.21 -19.84
C GLU A 629 21.45 15.43 -19.05
N LYS A 630 20.44 14.88 -19.75
CA LYS A 630 19.48 13.99 -19.10
C LYS A 630 20.17 12.69 -18.71
N HIS A 631 19.85 12.16 -17.53
CA HIS A 631 20.40 10.90 -17.06
C HIS A 631 19.97 9.74 -17.98
N PRO A 632 20.88 8.86 -18.41
CA PRO A 632 20.58 7.80 -19.40
C PRO A 632 19.51 6.82 -18.90
N ASP A 633 19.54 6.48 -17.61
CA ASP A 633 18.65 5.51 -16.99
C ASP A 633 17.55 6.12 -16.08
N ALA A 634 17.30 7.44 -16.15
CA ALA A 634 16.31 8.10 -15.29
C ALA A 634 15.71 9.40 -15.86
N ASP A 635 14.40 9.39 -16.12
CA ASP A 635 13.66 10.52 -16.72
C ASP A 635 13.52 11.76 -15.82
N SER A 636 13.83 11.63 -14.52
CA SER A 636 13.69 12.72 -13.55
C SER A 636 15.02 13.33 -13.12
N LEU A 637 16.15 12.86 -13.67
CA LEU A 637 17.49 13.28 -13.23
C LEU A 637 18.28 13.95 -14.36
N TYR A 638 19.03 14.99 -14.02
CA TYR A 638 20.12 15.52 -14.83
C TYR A 638 21.45 14.97 -14.33
N VAL A 639 22.43 14.92 -15.22
CA VAL A 639 23.85 14.71 -14.92
C VAL A 639 24.56 15.99 -15.34
N GLU A 640 25.13 16.68 -14.36
CA GLU A 640 25.81 17.96 -14.54
C GLU A 640 27.31 17.86 -14.28
N GLU A 641 28.11 18.48 -15.15
CA GLU A 641 29.52 18.78 -14.90
C GLU A 641 29.63 20.21 -14.37
N ILE A 642 29.93 20.34 -13.08
CA ILE A 642 29.93 21.64 -12.40
C ILE A 642 31.35 21.99 -11.98
N ASP A 643 31.84 23.11 -12.49
CA ASP A 643 33.12 23.70 -12.12
C ASP A 643 32.95 24.46 -10.80
N VAL A 644 33.60 23.97 -9.74
CA VAL A 644 33.57 24.55 -8.38
C VAL A 644 34.94 25.13 -7.98
N GLY A 645 35.76 25.51 -8.96
CA GLY A 645 37.11 26.05 -8.76
C GLY A 645 38.15 25.01 -8.32
N GLU A 646 37.93 23.75 -8.69
CA GLU A 646 38.88 22.64 -8.54
C GLU A 646 39.51 22.28 -9.89
N ASP A 647 40.60 21.50 -9.90
CA ASP A 647 41.31 21.10 -11.13
C ASP A 647 40.41 20.37 -12.13
N THR A 648 39.38 19.66 -11.65
CA THR A 648 38.41 18.95 -12.47
C THR A 648 36.98 19.31 -12.06
N PRO A 649 36.07 19.59 -13.01
CA PRO A 649 34.65 19.73 -12.71
C PRO A 649 34.10 18.49 -11.99
N ARG A 650 33.18 18.70 -11.06
CA ARG A 650 32.53 17.60 -10.34
C ARG A 650 31.31 17.12 -11.11
N THR A 651 31.13 15.81 -11.18
CA THR A 651 29.87 15.21 -11.60
C THR A 651 28.83 15.33 -10.50
N VAL A 652 27.71 15.95 -10.81
CA VAL A 652 26.56 16.13 -9.93
C VAL A 652 25.33 15.50 -10.60
N VAL A 653 24.45 14.90 -9.81
CA VAL A 653 23.19 14.35 -10.30
C VAL A 653 22.05 15.03 -9.55
N SER A 654 21.20 15.77 -10.27
CA SER A 654 20.11 16.54 -9.68
C SER A 654 18.72 16.09 -10.15
N GLY A 655 17.71 16.27 -9.30
CA GLY A 655 16.29 15.95 -9.60
C GLY A 655 15.52 17.06 -10.31
N LEU A 656 16.19 17.93 -11.07
CA LEU A 656 15.63 19.20 -11.55
C LEU A 656 14.86 19.10 -12.88
N VAL A 657 14.82 17.92 -13.53
CA VAL A 657 14.21 17.74 -14.88
C VAL A 657 12.76 18.19 -14.97
N LYS A 658 11.97 17.99 -13.91
CA LYS A 658 10.55 18.36 -13.88
C LYS A 658 10.31 19.85 -13.65
N PHE A 659 11.34 20.58 -13.22
CA PHE A 659 11.21 21.96 -12.75
C PHE A 659 11.95 22.96 -13.63
N ILE A 660 13.10 22.57 -14.19
CA ILE A 660 13.97 23.46 -14.96
C ILE A 660 14.27 22.81 -16.32
N PRO A 661 13.91 23.47 -17.45
CA PRO A 661 14.27 23.01 -18.79
C PRO A 661 15.78 22.89 -18.97
N LEU A 662 16.22 21.97 -19.83
CA LEU A 662 17.65 21.72 -20.04
C LEU A 662 18.38 22.95 -20.61
N GLU A 663 17.73 23.73 -21.49
CA GLU A 663 18.30 24.98 -22.01
C GLU A 663 18.59 26.01 -20.90
N GLU A 664 17.79 26.00 -19.84
CA GLU A 664 17.94 26.90 -18.71
C GLU A 664 18.98 26.39 -17.69
N MET A 665 19.57 25.21 -17.86
CA MET A 665 20.59 24.69 -16.94
C MET A 665 22.01 25.05 -17.39
N GLN A 666 22.23 25.23 -18.69
CA GLN A 666 23.58 25.40 -19.23
C GLN A 666 24.19 26.77 -18.89
N ASN A 667 25.50 26.80 -18.64
CA ASN A 667 26.29 28.02 -18.43
C ASN A 667 25.78 28.93 -17.30
N ARG A 668 25.10 28.39 -16.29
CA ARG A 668 24.64 29.15 -15.13
C ARG A 668 25.58 28.99 -13.94
N LYS A 669 25.73 30.10 -13.20
CA LYS A 669 26.35 30.11 -11.87
C LYS A 669 25.30 29.79 -10.82
N ILE A 670 25.61 28.87 -9.91
CA ILE A 670 24.70 28.37 -8.87
C ILE A 670 25.45 28.13 -7.56
N CYS A 671 24.74 28.05 -6.45
CA CYS A 671 25.33 27.62 -5.18
C CYS A 671 25.35 26.08 -5.06
N VAL A 672 26.50 25.51 -4.71
CA VAL A 672 26.75 24.06 -4.69
C VAL A 672 27.39 23.65 -3.37
N LEU A 673 26.84 22.63 -2.73
CA LEU A 673 27.40 22.05 -1.50
C LEU A 673 28.41 20.93 -1.83
N CYS A 674 29.66 21.12 -1.42
CA CYS A 674 30.82 20.35 -1.90
C CYS A 674 31.36 19.33 -0.87
N ASN A 675 30.98 19.38 0.41
CA ASN A 675 31.52 18.51 1.45
C ASN A 675 30.57 17.39 1.92
N LEU A 676 29.60 17.01 1.10
CA LEU A 676 28.82 15.79 1.26
C LEU A 676 29.58 14.56 0.75
N LYS A 677 29.30 13.38 1.33
CA LYS A 677 29.84 12.12 0.82
C LYS A 677 29.22 11.80 -0.55
N PRO A 678 30.00 11.32 -1.55
CA PRO A 678 29.45 10.97 -2.84
C PRO A 678 28.35 9.90 -2.75
N VAL A 679 27.22 10.12 -3.42
CA VAL A 679 26.07 9.21 -3.43
C VAL A 679 25.83 8.70 -4.85
N ALA A 680 25.72 7.38 -5.01
CA ALA A 680 25.33 6.78 -6.28
C ALA A 680 23.83 6.98 -6.53
N MET A 681 23.48 7.67 -7.60
CA MET A 681 22.11 7.85 -8.07
C MET A 681 22.00 7.12 -9.41
N ARG A 682 21.26 6.01 -9.44
CA ARG A 682 21.02 5.22 -10.68
C ARG A 682 22.31 4.82 -11.43
N GLY A 683 23.39 4.58 -10.70
CA GLY A 683 24.67 4.10 -11.26
C GLY A 683 25.74 5.18 -11.41
N ILE A 684 25.37 6.47 -11.42
CA ILE A 684 26.31 7.60 -11.49
C ILE A 684 26.53 8.19 -10.09
N LYS A 685 27.79 8.44 -9.72
CA LYS A 685 28.12 9.04 -8.41
C LYS A 685 28.00 10.56 -8.49
N SER A 686 27.14 11.13 -7.64
CA SER A 686 27.07 12.58 -7.42
C SER A 686 28.09 13.00 -6.36
N HIS A 687 29.03 13.88 -6.71
CA HIS A 687 30.14 14.34 -5.86
C HIS A 687 29.88 15.69 -5.17
N ALA A 688 28.73 16.30 -5.42
CA ALA A 688 28.25 17.49 -4.77
C ALA A 688 26.71 17.53 -4.86
N MET A 689 26.11 18.63 -4.39
CA MET A 689 24.66 18.84 -4.45
C MET A 689 24.36 20.30 -4.84
N VAL A 690 23.48 20.46 -5.83
CA VAL A 690 22.97 21.77 -6.26
C VAL A 690 21.95 22.26 -5.23
N LEU A 691 22.07 23.50 -4.77
CA LEU A 691 21.09 24.10 -3.84
C LEU A 691 19.97 24.78 -4.62
N ALA A 692 18.73 24.40 -4.29
CA ALA A 692 17.53 24.98 -4.90
C ALA A 692 16.48 25.31 -3.82
N ALA A 693 15.77 26.42 -4.01
CA ALA A 693 14.60 26.77 -3.21
C ALA A 693 13.35 26.09 -3.76
N SER A 694 12.49 25.63 -2.86
CA SER A 694 11.19 25.04 -3.17
C SER A 694 10.08 25.78 -2.42
N ASN A 695 8.91 25.93 -3.06
CA ASN A 695 7.70 26.36 -2.37
C ASN A 695 7.13 25.25 -1.45
N GLU A 696 6.18 25.61 -0.58
CA GLU A 696 5.58 24.73 0.45
C GLU A 696 4.96 23.44 -0.13
N ASP A 697 4.30 23.54 -1.29
CA ASP A 697 3.68 22.40 -1.97
C ASP A 697 4.65 21.60 -2.88
N HIS A 698 5.93 21.98 -2.94
CA HIS A 698 6.95 21.40 -3.83
C HIS A 698 6.58 21.37 -5.33
N THR A 699 5.69 22.26 -5.76
CA THR A 699 5.24 22.38 -7.15
C THR A 699 6.17 23.26 -8.00
N LYS A 700 6.96 24.13 -7.37
CA LYS A 700 7.92 25.02 -8.03
C LYS A 700 9.27 24.97 -7.31
N VAL A 701 10.33 24.79 -8.10
CA VAL A 701 11.72 24.74 -7.62
C VAL A 701 12.59 25.70 -8.44
N GLU A 702 13.42 26.49 -7.77
CA GLU A 702 14.32 27.48 -8.39
C GLU A 702 15.75 27.34 -7.85
N LEU A 703 16.74 27.54 -8.72
CA LEU A 703 18.15 27.51 -8.31
C LEU A 703 18.49 28.71 -7.42
N VAL A 704 19.38 28.49 -6.46
CA VAL A 704 20.01 29.59 -5.71
C VAL A 704 21.17 30.14 -6.54
N GLU A 705 21.03 31.38 -7.00
CA GLU A 705 21.96 32.03 -7.93
C GLU A 705 22.83 33.07 -7.20
N PRO A 706 24.17 32.98 -7.31
CA PRO A 706 25.05 34.05 -6.85
C PRO A 706 25.03 35.23 -7.85
N PRO A 707 25.51 36.42 -7.46
CA PRO A 707 25.68 37.55 -8.36
C PRO A 707 26.54 37.20 -9.59
N GLU A 708 26.24 37.76 -10.76
CA GLU A 708 26.95 37.44 -12.02
C GLU A 708 28.46 37.67 -11.94
N SER A 709 28.91 38.66 -11.16
CA SER A 709 30.32 38.99 -10.94
C SER A 709 31.03 38.09 -9.89
N ALA A 710 30.32 37.16 -9.24
CA ALA A 710 30.92 36.24 -8.27
C ALA A 710 31.92 35.28 -8.94
N ALA A 711 33.04 35.00 -8.27
CA ALA A 711 34.08 34.14 -8.83
C ALA A 711 33.67 32.66 -8.74
N VAL A 712 33.98 31.86 -9.77
CA VAL A 712 33.73 30.41 -9.73
C VAL A 712 34.67 29.76 -8.71
N GLY A 713 34.12 28.89 -7.86
CA GLY A 713 34.79 28.27 -6.73
C GLY A 713 34.87 29.12 -5.47
N GLU A 714 34.37 30.36 -5.51
CA GLU A 714 34.28 31.20 -4.33
C GLU A 714 33.36 30.58 -3.28
N ARG A 715 33.81 30.59 -2.02
CA ARG A 715 33.03 30.09 -0.89
C ARG A 715 31.96 31.10 -0.49
N VAL A 716 30.73 30.62 -0.36
CA VAL A 716 29.62 31.40 0.21
C VAL A 716 29.83 31.53 1.73
N THR A 717 29.74 32.76 2.22
CA THR A 717 29.96 33.13 3.62
C THR A 717 28.67 33.62 4.27
N PHE A 718 28.65 33.58 5.60
CA PHE A 718 27.50 34.00 6.43
C PHE A 718 28.01 34.96 7.50
N ALA A 719 27.51 36.19 7.52
CA ALA A 719 27.91 37.20 8.49
C ALA A 719 27.68 36.69 9.94
N GLY A 720 28.69 36.81 10.79
CA GLY A 720 28.65 36.32 12.18
C GLY A 720 29.02 34.84 12.36
N TYR A 721 29.32 34.10 11.29
CA TYR A 721 29.78 32.71 11.36
C TYR A 721 31.14 32.57 10.67
N SER A 722 32.22 32.52 11.45
CA SER A 722 33.58 32.27 10.95
C SER A 722 34.03 30.83 11.29
N GLY A 723 34.70 30.17 10.34
CA GLY A 723 35.23 28.82 10.52
C GLY A 723 35.59 28.12 9.20
N GLU A 724 36.50 27.17 9.27
CA GLU A 724 36.88 26.31 8.14
C GLU A 724 35.80 25.23 7.87
N PRO A 725 35.54 24.87 6.61
CA PRO A 725 34.56 23.84 6.29
C PRO A 725 35.06 22.47 6.77
N GLU A 726 34.13 21.61 7.17
CA GLU A 726 34.47 20.24 7.51
C GLU A 726 34.85 19.46 6.24
N ALA A 727 35.95 18.70 6.26
CA ALA A 727 36.45 17.97 5.07
C ALA A 727 35.43 16.97 4.50
N SER A 728 34.58 16.39 5.36
CA SER A 728 33.45 15.55 4.94
C SER A 728 32.41 15.52 6.05
N LEU A 729 31.17 15.90 5.74
CA LEU A 729 30.06 15.85 6.69
C LEU A 729 29.77 14.38 7.08
N SER A 730 30.04 14.01 8.33
CA SER A 730 29.85 12.64 8.80
C SER A 730 28.35 12.29 8.91
N GLY A 731 27.92 11.17 8.30
CA GLY A 731 26.52 10.72 8.35
C GLY A 731 26.02 10.29 9.75
N LYS A 732 26.89 10.23 10.77
CA LYS A 732 26.53 9.87 12.14
C LYS A 732 25.93 11.03 12.94
N SER A 733 26.18 12.29 12.56
CA SER A 733 25.79 13.47 13.34
C SER A 733 24.55 14.22 12.83
N LYS A 734 23.96 13.78 11.70
CA LYS A 734 22.83 14.47 11.00
C LYS A 734 23.09 15.99 10.84
N THR A 735 24.34 16.39 10.58
CA THR A 735 24.79 17.80 10.58
C THR A 735 24.13 18.60 9.47
N TRP A 736 24.06 18.02 8.26
CA TRP A 736 23.42 18.65 7.11
C TRP A 736 21.92 18.83 7.35
N GLU A 737 21.22 17.80 7.79
CA GLU A 737 19.76 17.83 7.99
C GLU A 737 19.35 18.90 9.01
N LYS A 738 20.13 19.08 10.08
CA LYS A 738 19.89 20.13 11.09
C LYS A 738 20.16 21.55 10.59
N LEU A 739 21.09 21.71 9.65
CA LEU A 739 21.45 23.01 9.07
C LEU A 739 20.53 23.37 7.89
N ALA A 740 20.21 22.40 7.03
CA ALA A 740 19.32 22.53 5.89
C ALA A 740 17.90 22.96 6.32
N ALA A 741 17.40 22.44 7.45
CA ALA A 741 16.11 22.86 8.02
C ALA A 741 16.04 24.36 8.39
N LYS A 742 17.17 25.08 8.35
CA LYS A 742 17.26 26.52 8.63
C LYS A 742 17.63 27.35 7.39
N LEU A 743 17.84 26.70 6.24
CA LEU A 743 18.11 27.37 4.96
C LEU A 743 16.78 27.67 4.26
N HIS A 744 16.54 28.94 3.95
CA HIS A 744 15.32 29.38 3.27
C HIS A 744 15.58 30.64 2.44
N SER A 745 14.71 30.96 1.49
CA SER A 745 14.67 32.28 0.86
C SER A 745 13.81 33.23 1.68
N ASN A 746 14.19 34.49 1.86
CA ASN A 746 13.40 35.46 2.60
C ASN A 746 12.37 36.20 1.70
N GLY A 747 11.62 37.15 2.27
CA GLY A 747 10.64 37.98 1.53
C GLY A 747 11.23 38.85 0.42
N GLU A 748 12.55 39.08 0.43
CA GLU A 748 13.29 39.83 -0.60
C GLU A 748 13.97 38.91 -1.63
N LEU A 749 13.61 37.62 -1.63
CA LEU A 749 14.15 36.58 -2.52
C LEU A 749 15.64 36.30 -2.31
N VAL A 750 16.18 36.64 -1.14
CA VAL A 750 17.57 36.37 -0.76
C VAL A 750 17.66 35.02 -0.06
N ALA A 751 18.64 34.19 -0.44
CA ALA A 751 18.92 32.94 0.25
C ALA A 751 19.57 33.20 1.61
N CYS A 752 19.03 32.62 2.68
CA CYS A 752 19.41 32.87 4.06
C CYS A 752 19.57 31.58 4.86
N TYR A 753 20.52 31.59 5.82
CA TYR A 753 20.55 30.64 6.93
C TYR A 753 20.04 31.35 8.18
N LYS A 754 18.87 30.93 8.68
CA LYS A 754 18.06 31.76 9.60
C LYS A 754 17.91 33.15 8.96
N ASP A 755 18.26 34.23 9.66
CA ASP A 755 18.16 35.60 9.14
C ASP A 755 19.45 36.11 8.46
N VAL A 756 20.44 35.25 8.21
CA VAL A 756 21.75 35.66 7.66
C VAL A 756 21.87 35.29 6.18
N PRO A 757 22.15 36.25 5.27
CA PRO A 757 22.19 36.00 3.83
C PRO A 757 23.44 35.24 3.38
N PHE A 758 23.27 34.43 2.34
CA PHE A 758 24.34 33.79 1.59
C PHE A 758 25.13 34.87 0.85
N THR A 759 26.38 35.10 1.26
CA THR A 759 27.18 36.24 0.78
C THR A 759 28.44 35.78 0.05
N THR A 760 28.66 36.34 -1.14
CA THR A 760 29.93 36.29 -1.87
C THR A 760 30.56 37.70 -1.85
N SER A 761 31.81 37.82 -2.30
CA SER A 761 32.50 39.09 -2.53
C SER A 761 31.76 40.02 -3.50
N ALA A 762 30.93 39.46 -4.38
CA ALA A 762 30.13 40.18 -5.35
C ALA A 762 28.72 40.57 -4.85
N GLY A 763 28.29 40.09 -3.67
CA GLY A 763 26.98 40.39 -3.10
C GLY A 763 26.22 39.16 -2.58
N VAL A 764 24.91 39.29 -2.41
CA VAL A 764 24.06 38.24 -1.85
C VAL A 764 23.51 37.29 -2.92
N CYS A 765 23.36 36.01 -2.59
CA CYS A 765 22.75 35.00 -3.46
C CYS A 765 21.23 35.06 -3.39
N LYS A 766 20.55 34.91 -4.52
CA LYS A 766 19.10 35.13 -4.67
C LYS A 766 18.43 33.98 -5.39
N VAL A 767 17.10 33.94 -5.28
CA VAL A 767 16.19 33.12 -6.09
C VAL A 767 15.30 34.03 -6.92
N LYS A 768 14.64 33.51 -7.95
CA LYS A 768 13.95 34.35 -8.93
C LYS A 768 12.60 34.86 -8.43
N THR A 769 11.79 34.00 -7.80
CA THR A 769 10.42 34.33 -7.41
C THR A 769 9.94 33.63 -6.13
N ILE A 770 10.63 32.60 -5.64
CA ILE A 770 10.20 31.87 -4.43
C ILE A 770 10.60 32.66 -3.17
N ALA A 771 9.64 33.35 -2.54
CA ALA A 771 9.80 33.93 -1.22
C ALA A 771 9.41 32.93 -0.12
N ASN A 772 10.13 32.92 1.00
CA ASN A 772 9.88 32.01 2.14
C ASN A 772 9.93 30.52 1.78
N GLY A 773 10.70 30.15 0.76
CA GLY A 773 10.85 28.76 0.32
C GLY A 773 11.99 28.05 1.03
N GLU A 774 11.86 26.74 1.22
CA GLU A 774 12.93 25.93 1.81
C GLU A 774 14.06 25.70 0.79
N ILE A 775 15.32 25.87 1.21
CA ILE A 775 16.49 25.61 0.36
C ILE A 775 17.08 24.26 0.71
N ARG A 776 17.19 23.37 -0.28
CA ARG A 776 17.73 22.00 -0.10
C ARG A 776 18.66 21.59 -1.22
#